data_AF-A0A2S5RF74-F1
#
_entry.id   AF-A0A2S5RF74-F1
#
_cell.length_a   1.000
_cell.length_b   1.000
_cell.length_c   1.000
_cell.angle_alpha   90.00
_cell.angle_beta   90.00
_cell.angle_gamma   90.00
#
_symmetry.space_group_name_H-M   'P 1'
#
loop_
_entity.id
_entity.type
_entity.pdbx_description
1 polymer ?
#
loop_
_entity_poly.entity_id
_entity_poly.type
_entity_poly.pdbx_seq_one_letter_code
_entity_poly.pdbx_strand_id
1 'polypeptide(L)'
;MKKIFNQLFLVLLTLMSFFIGAGFSKTSKPTIEKNNVSLQNRFAQSESARVVNPMYPNIELNTEVRTSKAQAMTSGCGTNGDTTHNTTQSSITIDTTKYAKNIDDFKNQYKDISFDLTHSHTDDKLGFKFRTHPDLITLDLSKNYNKTKFYKDDGANARDRSNSVSYYSMNTSDNDIEITIYMEANVWKNGGSCAYYETIAFTKANNFKISSKYNLDKFKQQVINNGQKTITYHSRTGSTIDSESTIDPATLKPTGKANKTEIDKLLRIRAEESFGSQWTAYKDYGVTYQLVAWDSIKNEVTTVYMLHNQEFLRYTTKIKLIVDQDFWDMNFLKRLEIKPGKVVDLTNPAKTVEDVPELIQKKNEETGANEQTFIYHNAMTINFASGNNRNEKLLVNGKDTEVWQNVFTATLTDGRSTTDSIMDDKNTYVITVEVDGKEEFKRTIKINSLNPNVDFKWMGWDPQNTPGDKNKYDQWVLTQPFIGGVKNELYDPYINPKTGTRTQSIFVNEKPLKEPFLIDPKDRYGQIIGGEIADGDYRWGYFAEAYVVNKGILYEFKKEQLEQLAKIERVEINPENFQEIGHRETVDVKKELQFSNPGTWHYIFYLKDNVNKTSWGENSIQNPPNGKDILATQGSAIHKIITLDSAKENYRRFLDLEASQKNSKVHEWFTVPSGGHLRTFMLSNNLITPTEKLELIKYEEIVKYWRQYVSAAINGHMTYDPEKDDRANLENWSPIYFPMRKKEELAAREYIIQKIKLQMLGIGTSIYQKDYTIESMNGTPFEKMDLSQFVSISEKNPVEKLDLKVVSTPESLNIVNSLTVGINNDISFDEDLYVDLSTVKFKNHEGNWGKWLQQEGNSNESFYKNYLLDYVSETLDLYRKAKNETLIQIPEKDENGNVTGNLVDKVIPEYQYGKDYAIFINGNKLDIEQELSTKEYINDFLNAKKFETMWVRVKAIRGTVLLGGGTDYKIINDPKSSHIPDPKPTPEKPDKPEPPIIDDKSNKGFGGFWWLLILPIVAIGTIFTIMFVKRRKKMKKFKLK
;
A
#
# COMPACT_ATOMS: atom_id res chain seq x y z
N MET A 1 62.94 42.75 -21.11
CA MET A 1 63.82 42.18 -20.06
C MET A 1 65.04 41.58 -20.76
N LYS A 2 66.14 42.33 -20.85
CA LYS A 2 67.32 42.23 -19.96
C LYS A 2 67.88 40.81 -19.95
N LYS A 3 68.91 40.56 -20.76
CA LYS A 3 70.36 40.66 -20.43
C LYS A 3 70.77 39.59 -19.41
N ILE A 4 71.50 38.56 -19.86
CA ILE A 4 72.98 38.44 -19.77
C ILE A 4 73.47 38.30 -18.33
N PHE A 5 74.15 37.17 -18.05
CA PHE A 5 75.30 36.93 -17.14
C PHE A 5 75.23 35.43 -16.76
N ASN A 6 76.22 34.55 -16.88
CA ASN A 6 77.69 34.58 -16.70
C ASN A 6 78.28 33.40 -17.52
N GLN A 7 79.35 33.49 -18.31
CA GLN A 7 80.76 33.83 -18.02
C GLN A 7 81.43 33.04 -16.88
N LEU A 8 82.33 32.14 -17.28
CA LEU A 8 83.68 31.98 -16.71
C LEU A 8 84.55 31.42 -17.86
N PHE A 9 85.34 32.21 -18.59
CA PHE A 9 86.62 32.86 -18.24
C PHE A 9 87.82 31.89 -18.31
N LEU A 10 88.78 32.29 -19.17
CA LEU A 10 90.21 32.01 -19.09
C LEU A 10 90.66 30.62 -19.56
N VAL A 11 91.58 30.49 -20.53
CA VAL A 11 92.94 31.02 -20.48
C VAL A 11 93.60 30.90 -21.87
N LEU A 12 94.26 32.00 -22.28
CA LEU A 12 95.50 32.08 -23.09
C LEU A 12 95.44 31.55 -24.56
N LEU A 13 96.11 32.11 -25.57
CA LEU A 13 97.25 33.01 -25.66
C LEU A 13 97.25 33.56 -27.12
N THR A 14 97.52 34.85 -27.27
CA THR A 14 98.34 35.53 -28.31
C THR A 14 98.69 34.83 -29.64
N LEU A 15 98.46 35.44 -30.82
CA LEU A 15 99.23 36.54 -31.48
C LEU A 15 100.31 35.99 -32.45
N MET A 16 100.37 36.64 -33.62
CA MET A 16 101.41 36.61 -34.66
C MET A 16 101.40 35.45 -35.68
N SER A 17 101.73 35.61 -36.96
CA SER A 17 101.99 36.77 -37.84
C SER A 17 102.34 36.20 -39.23
N PHE A 18 101.96 36.93 -40.28
CA PHE A 18 102.77 37.23 -41.47
C PHE A 18 103.12 36.18 -42.58
N PHE A 19 102.55 36.48 -43.75
CA PHE A 19 103.19 36.85 -45.05
C PHE A 19 103.51 35.83 -46.18
N ILE A 20 103.08 36.26 -47.39
CA ILE A 20 103.56 36.03 -48.78
C ILE A 20 103.28 34.62 -49.36
N GLY A 21 102.80 34.42 -50.59
CA GLY A 21 102.50 35.29 -51.73
C GLY A 21 102.42 34.43 -53.02
N ALA A 22 101.61 34.91 -53.97
CA ALA A 22 101.62 34.68 -55.43
C ALA A 22 101.92 33.29 -56.05
N GLY A 23 100.89 32.75 -56.72
CA GLY A 23 100.85 32.33 -58.15
C GLY A 23 101.96 31.46 -58.77
N PHE A 24 101.59 30.29 -59.31
CA PHE A 24 101.46 30.01 -60.75
C PHE A 24 101.02 28.54 -60.99
N SER A 25 100.50 28.30 -62.20
CA SER A 25 99.78 27.13 -62.71
C SER A 25 100.64 25.90 -63.04
N LYS A 26 100.05 24.68 -62.98
CA LYS A 26 99.73 23.82 -64.14
C LYS A 26 99.30 22.37 -63.79
N THR A 27 98.29 21.92 -64.56
CA THR A 27 98.01 20.57 -65.11
C THR A 27 97.52 19.42 -64.20
N SER A 28 96.19 19.35 -64.09
CA SER A 28 95.29 18.24 -64.45
C SER A 28 95.73 16.76 -64.30
N LYS A 29 95.00 16.04 -63.44
CA LYS A 29 94.54 14.66 -63.65
C LYS A 29 93.00 14.64 -63.51
N PRO A 30 92.27 13.81 -64.27
CA PRO A 30 90.84 13.98 -64.49
C PRO A 30 89.99 13.51 -63.31
N THR A 31 88.93 14.28 -63.07
CA THR A 31 87.89 14.14 -62.07
C THR A 31 86.89 13.04 -62.47
N ILE A 32 86.43 12.23 -61.50
CA ILE A 32 85.22 11.39 -61.65
C ILE A 32 84.02 12.33 -61.70
N GLU A 33 83.32 12.38 -62.83
CA GLU A 33 82.07 13.14 -62.97
C GLU A 33 80.93 12.40 -62.24
N LYS A 34 80.66 12.79 -60.99
CA LYS A 34 79.41 12.46 -60.31
C LYS A 34 78.30 13.33 -60.89
N ASN A 35 77.55 12.82 -61.86
CA ASN A 35 76.26 13.41 -62.22
C ASN A 35 75.22 13.09 -61.13
N ASN A 36 75.24 13.86 -60.05
CA ASN A 36 74.14 13.93 -59.10
C ASN A 36 73.01 14.73 -59.76
N VAL A 37 72.09 14.03 -60.43
CA VAL A 37 70.78 14.62 -60.72
C VAL A 37 69.99 14.60 -59.41
N SER A 38 70.16 15.65 -58.60
CA SER A 38 69.20 15.92 -57.53
C SER A 38 67.91 16.41 -58.20
N LEU A 39 66.97 15.51 -58.45
CA LEU A 39 65.58 15.89 -58.72
C LEU A 39 65.01 16.48 -57.43
N GLN A 40 65.28 17.76 -57.18
CA GLN A 40 64.41 18.57 -56.33
C GLN A 40 63.09 18.74 -57.08
N ASN A 41 62.23 17.72 -57.02
CA ASN A 41 60.81 17.96 -57.22
C ASN A 41 60.37 18.90 -56.10
N ARG A 42 60.13 20.17 -56.48
CA ARG A 42 59.47 21.17 -55.65
C ARG A 42 58.07 20.68 -55.32
N PHE A 43 57.93 20.00 -54.20
CA PHE A 43 56.74 20.10 -53.37
C PHE A 43 57.12 20.92 -52.15
N ALA A 44 56.97 22.23 -52.26
CA ALA A 44 56.83 23.07 -51.09
C ALA A 44 55.47 22.74 -50.46
N GLN A 45 55.46 21.85 -49.49
CA GLN A 45 54.40 21.80 -48.49
C GLN A 45 55.02 22.21 -47.16
N SER A 46 54.41 23.21 -46.55
CA SER A 46 54.80 23.85 -45.31
C SER A 46 54.97 22.84 -44.17
N GLU A 47 55.86 23.18 -43.23
CA GLU A 47 56.08 22.50 -41.94
C GLU A 47 54.86 22.57 -40.99
N SER A 48 53.65 22.29 -41.48
CA SER A 48 52.56 21.84 -40.61
C SER A 48 52.75 20.36 -40.37
N ALA A 49 52.62 19.91 -39.10
CA ALA A 49 52.75 18.52 -38.67
C ALA A 49 52.21 17.55 -39.73
N ARG A 50 53.12 16.84 -40.42
CA ARG A 50 52.76 15.89 -41.48
C ARG A 50 51.92 14.78 -40.83
N VAL A 51 50.62 14.79 -41.08
CA VAL A 51 49.74 13.70 -40.64
C VAL A 51 49.96 12.52 -41.57
N VAL A 52 50.71 11.52 -41.09
CA VAL A 52 50.96 10.27 -41.81
C VAL A 52 49.61 9.55 -42.02
N ASN A 53 49.38 9.05 -43.24
CA ASN A 53 48.21 8.23 -43.53
C ASN A 53 48.30 6.90 -42.74
N PRO A 54 47.40 6.66 -41.76
CA PRO A 54 47.48 5.48 -40.89
C PRO A 54 47.04 4.18 -41.58
N MET A 55 46.61 4.26 -42.85
CA MET A 55 46.29 3.11 -43.70
C MET A 55 47.51 2.62 -44.49
N TYR A 56 48.62 3.37 -44.47
CA TYR A 56 49.87 3.05 -45.17
C TYR A 56 49.62 2.46 -46.57
N PRO A 57 48.98 3.18 -47.51
CA PRO A 57 48.62 2.60 -48.81
C PRO A 57 49.88 2.24 -49.62
N ASN A 58 49.72 1.35 -50.62
CA ASN A 58 50.78 1.15 -51.63
C ASN A 58 51.14 2.49 -52.28
N ILE A 59 52.44 2.74 -52.47
CA ILE A 59 52.93 4.00 -53.03
C ILE A 59 53.48 3.71 -54.42
N GLU A 60 53.12 4.54 -55.40
CA GLU A 60 53.71 4.52 -56.73
C GLU A 60 54.49 5.82 -56.94
N LEU A 61 55.79 5.70 -57.14
CA LEU A 61 56.69 6.80 -57.44
C LEU A 61 56.91 6.83 -58.95
N ASN A 62 56.26 7.79 -59.61
CA ASN A 62 56.46 8.03 -61.03
C ASN A 62 57.78 8.78 -61.24
N THR A 63 58.90 8.07 -61.08
CA THR A 63 60.26 8.60 -61.23
C THR A 63 61.09 7.65 -62.07
N GLU A 64 61.94 8.24 -62.90
CA GLU A 64 62.88 7.53 -63.75
C GLU A 64 64.31 7.84 -63.29
N VAL A 65 65.11 6.80 -63.08
CA VAL A 65 66.53 6.90 -62.75
C VAL A 65 67.32 6.30 -63.90
N ARG A 66 68.11 7.11 -64.59
CA ARG A 66 68.92 6.64 -65.74
C ARG A 66 70.39 6.90 -65.48
N THR A 67 71.19 5.85 -65.57
CA THR A 67 72.65 6.00 -65.52
C THR A 67 73.13 6.80 -66.72
N SER A 68 74.15 7.64 -66.51
CA SER A 68 74.90 8.19 -67.65
C SER A 68 75.41 7.04 -68.53
N LYS A 69 75.63 7.30 -69.82
CA LYS A 69 76.20 6.29 -70.72
C LYS A 69 77.58 5.90 -70.21
N ALA A 70 77.76 4.65 -69.81
CA ALA A 70 79.08 4.09 -69.52
C ALA A 70 79.72 3.76 -70.86
N GLN A 71 80.80 4.45 -71.18
CA GLN A 71 81.54 4.30 -72.43
C GLN A 71 82.96 3.83 -72.09
N ALA A 72 83.31 2.62 -72.51
CA ALA A 72 84.66 2.10 -72.39
C ALA A 72 85.27 1.94 -73.79
N MET A 73 86.48 2.46 -73.98
CA MET A 73 87.15 2.51 -75.27
C MET A 73 88.63 2.16 -75.12
N THR A 74 89.19 1.33 -76.01
CA THR A 74 90.64 1.01 -76.01
C THR A 74 91.46 2.19 -76.55
N SER A 75 92.59 2.53 -75.92
CA SER A 75 93.31 3.81 -76.15
C SER A 75 94.45 3.80 -77.18
N GLY A 76 94.69 2.72 -77.92
CA GLY A 76 95.65 2.74 -79.03
C GLY A 76 96.20 1.37 -79.44
N CYS A 77 97.05 1.33 -80.47
CA CYS A 77 97.58 0.08 -81.06
C CYS A 77 98.73 -0.49 -80.22
N GLY A 78 98.41 -1.22 -79.14
CA GLY A 78 99.36 -1.96 -78.30
C GLY A 78 99.39 -3.47 -78.62
N THR A 79 100.55 -4.11 -78.50
CA THR A 79 100.75 -5.56 -78.72
C THR A 79 100.37 -6.44 -77.53
N ASN A 80 100.02 -5.84 -76.38
CA ASN A 80 99.50 -6.53 -75.19
C ASN A 80 98.10 -5.98 -74.90
N GLY A 81 97.10 -6.86 -74.79
CA GLY A 81 95.70 -6.46 -74.80
C GLY A 81 95.31 -5.41 -73.75
N ASP A 82 94.74 -4.29 -74.21
CA ASP A 82 94.22 -3.22 -73.35
C ASP A 82 92.85 -3.60 -72.80
N THR A 83 92.66 -3.39 -71.50
CA THR A 83 91.34 -3.45 -70.84
C THR A 83 90.95 -2.06 -70.41
N THR A 84 89.82 -1.56 -70.92
CA THR A 84 89.23 -0.31 -70.43
C THR A 84 87.92 -0.62 -69.71
N HIS A 85 87.78 -0.04 -68.52
CA HIS A 85 86.60 -0.17 -67.68
C HIS A 85 86.05 1.23 -67.40
N ASN A 86 84.74 1.41 -67.57
CA ASN A 86 84.05 2.62 -67.15
C ASN A 86 82.80 2.25 -66.35
N THR A 87 82.61 2.91 -65.20
CA THR A 87 81.43 2.76 -64.36
C THR A 87 80.69 4.09 -64.27
N THR A 88 79.40 4.07 -64.56
CA THR A 88 78.50 5.16 -64.22
C THR A 88 77.49 4.70 -63.19
N GLN A 89 76.97 5.65 -62.41
CA GLN A 89 75.94 5.36 -61.41
C GLN A 89 74.90 6.46 -61.38
N SER A 90 73.70 6.14 -60.90
CA SER A 90 72.65 7.10 -60.58
C SER A 90 71.82 6.59 -59.42
N SER A 91 71.41 7.51 -58.53
CA SER A 91 70.65 7.17 -57.33
C SER A 91 69.29 7.86 -57.32
N ILE A 92 68.33 7.23 -56.64
CA ILE A 92 67.12 7.87 -56.14
C ILE A 92 67.10 7.78 -54.62
N THR A 93 66.73 8.88 -53.98
CA THR A 93 66.56 8.95 -52.53
C THR A 93 65.07 9.07 -52.22
N ILE A 94 64.55 8.14 -51.43
CA ILE A 94 63.16 8.12 -50.97
C ILE A 94 63.13 8.59 -49.51
N ASP A 95 62.60 9.80 -49.29
CA ASP A 95 62.32 10.32 -47.95
C ASP A 95 61.15 9.55 -47.32
N THR A 96 61.48 8.64 -46.40
CA THR A 96 60.50 7.78 -45.73
C THR A 96 59.59 8.55 -44.78
N THR A 97 59.99 9.74 -44.32
CA THR A 97 59.15 10.59 -43.44
C THR A 97 57.91 11.16 -44.14
N LYS A 98 57.87 11.07 -45.47
CA LYS A 98 56.66 11.40 -46.25
C LYS A 98 55.55 10.36 -46.12
N TYR A 99 55.90 9.15 -45.67
CA TYR A 99 55.02 7.98 -45.74
C TYR A 99 54.88 7.25 -44.40
N ALA A 100 55.81 7.47 -43.46
CA ALA A 100 55.80 6.92 -42.12
C ALA A 100 56.43 7.91 -41.14
N LYS A 101 56.36 7.63 -39.83
CA LYS A 101 56.92 8.54 -38.81
C LYS A 101 58.45 8.62 -38.85
N ASN A 102 59.09 7.50 -39.15
CA ASN A 102 60.55 7.33 -39.27
C ASN A 102 60.82 6.06 -40.11
N ILE A 103 62.09 5.77 -40.36
CA ILE A 103 62.47 4.61 -41.17
C ILE A 103 62.08 3.25 -40.57
N ASP A 104 62.03 3.13 -39.24
CA ASP A 104 61.63 1.88 -38.59
C ASP A 104 60.13 1.64 -38.74
N ASP A 105 59.30 2.68 -38.55
CA ASP A 105 57.87 2.65 -38.84
C ASP A 105 57.65 2.34 -40.32
N PHE A 106 58.43 2.96 -41.22
CA PHE A 106 58.37 2.66 -42.65
C PHE A 106 58.65 1.18 -42.95
N LYS A 107 59.75 0.61 -42.42
CA LYS A 107 60.10 -0.81 -42.60
C LYS A 107 59.09 -1.75 -41.95
N ASN A 108 58.44 -1.33 -40.87
CA ASN A 108 57.41 -2.12 -40.20
C ASN A 108 56.09 -2.15 -40.99
N GLN A 109 55.73 -1.04 -41.64
CA GLN A 109 54.45 -0.89 -42.34
C GLN A 109 54.52 -1.22 -43.83
N TYR A 110 55.70 -1.15 -44.43
CA TYR A 110 55.94 -1.48 -45.83
C TYR A 110 56.78 -2.76 -45.96
N LYS A 111 56.54 -3.52 -47.03
CA LYS A 111 57.12 -4.84 -47.28
C LYS A 111 58.34 -4.76 -48.17
N ASP A 112 58.17 -4.18 -49.34
CA ASP A 112 59.17 -4.19 -50.40
C ASP A 112 59.07 -2.92 -51.26
N ILE A 113 60.16 -2.61 -51.96
CA ILE A 113 60.20 -1.63 -53.05
C ILE A 113 60.49 -2.39 -54.34
N SER A 114 59.59 -2.30 -55.31
CA SER A 114 59.78 -2.88 -56.64
C SER A 114 59.94 -1.82 -57.71
N PHE A 115 60.69 -2.10 -58.78
CA PHE A 115 60.82 -1.20 -59.93
C PHE A 115 61.19 -1.98 -61.20
N ASP A 116 60.83 -1.41 -62.34
CA ASP A 116 61.21 -1.92 -63.65
C ASP A 116 62.62 -1.44 -63.99
N LEU A 117 63.42 -2.28 -64.63
CA LEU A 117 64.79 -1.93 -65.03
C LEU A 117 65.05 -2.32 -66.49
N THR A 118 65.45 -1.34 -67.29
CA THR A 118 65.82 -1.46 -68.70
C THR A 118 67.32 -1.30 -68.87
N HIS A 119 67.98 -2.30 -69.46
CA HIS A 119 69.38 -2.23 -69.87
C HIS A 119 69.48 -1.90 -71.36
N SER A 120 70.54 -1.22 -71.78
CA SER A 120 70.80 -0.96 -73.20
C SER A 120 72.30 -0.97 -73.45
N HIS A 121 72.72 -1.62 -74.53
CA HIS A 121 74.12 -1.92 -74.84
C HIS A 121 74.37 -1.82 -76.36
N THR A 122 75.57 -1.36 -76.77
CA THR A 122 76.02 -1.35 -78.17
C THR A 122 77.53 -1.55 -78.28
N ASP A 123 77.93 -2.18 -79.39
CA ASP A 123 79.32 -2.39 -79.85
C ASP A 123 79.42 -1.87 -81.30
N ASP A 124 80.52 -1.19 -81.63
CA ASP A 124 80.74 -0.39 -82.85
C ASP A 124 80.59 -1.13 -84.18
N LYS A 125 80.51 -2.46 -84.18
CA LYS A 125 80.36 -3.28 -85.40
C LYS A 125 78.93 -3.72 -85.73
N LEU A 126 77.93 -3.53 -84.85
CA LEU A 126 76.60 -4.16 -85.03
C LEU A 126 75.39 -3.23 -84.84
N GLY A 127 75.58 -1.94 -84.56
CA GLY A 127 74.49 -0.99 -84.31
C GLY A 127 73.76 -1.23 -82.98
N PHE A 128 73.03 -0.22 -82.49
CA PHE A 128 72.32 -0.29 -81.21
C PHE A 128 71.33 -1.47 -81.17
N LYS A 129 71.54 -2.40 -80.24
CA LYS A 129 70.51 -3.38 -79.85
C LYS A 129 69.91 -2.95 -78.51
N PHE A 130 68.70 -2.42 -78.56
CA PHE A 130 67.89 -2.24 -77.36
C PHE A 130 67.40 -3.62 -76.91
N ARG A 131 67.84 -4.09 -75.75
CA ARG A 131 67.26 -5.26 -75.07
C ARG A 131 66.62 -4.80 -73.78
N THR A 132 65.34 -4.50 -73.83
CA THR A 132 64.52 -4.36 -72.63
C THR A 132 64.44 -5.72 -71.94
N HIS A 133 64.93 -5.83 -70.71
CA HIS A 133 64.73 -7.04 -69.90
C HIS A 133 63.33 -6.96 -69.25
N PRO A 134 62.53 -8.04 -69.21
CA PRO A 134 61.16 -8.00 -68.69
C PRO A 134 61.03 -8.11 -67.16
N ASP A 135 62.13 -8.21 -66.41
CA ASP A 135 62.07 -8.62 -65.01
C ASP A 135 61.92 -7.45 -64.03
N LEU A 136 60.85 -7.48 -63.23
CA LEU A 136 60.58 -6.58 -62.11
C LEU A 136 61.57 -6.85 -60.96
N ILE A 137 62.35 -5.85 -60.55
CA ILE A 137 63.18 -5.94 -59.34
C ILE A 137 62.28 -5.75 -58.13
N THR A 138 62.42 -6.58 -57.10
CA THR A 138 61.74 -6.40 -55.80
C THR A 138 62.77 -6.46 -54.67
N LEU A 139 62.89 -5.37 -53.92
CA LEU A 139 63.81 -5.21 -52.81
C LEU A 139 63.07 -5.33 -51.50
N ASP A 140 63.42 -6.33 -50.70
CA ASP A 140 62.90 -6.51 -49.34
C ASP A 140 63.49 -5.44 -48.42
N LEU A 141 62.63 -4.64 -47.79
CA LEU A 141 63.04 -3.52 -46.92
C LEU A 141 63.79 -3.98 -45.65
N SER A 142 63.74 -5.26 -45.31
CA SER A 142 64.50 -5.85 -44.20
C SER A 142 65.96 -6.17 -44.54
N LYS A 143 66.36 -6.06 -45.82
CA LYS A 143 67.69 -6.44 -46.30
C LYS A 143 68.43 -5.23 -46.87
N ASN A 144 69.74 -5.20 -46.67
CA ASN A 144 70.62 -4.29 -47.38
C ASN A 144 71.12 -4.97 -48.64
N TYR A 145 71.16 -4.24 -49.76
CA TYR A 145 71.65 -4.75 -51.03
C TYR A 145 72.90 -3.99 -51.39
N ASN A 146 74.05 -4.68 -51.40
CA ASN A 146 75.34 -4.07 -51.75
C ASN A 146 75.75 -4.51 -53.15
N LYS A 147 75.75 -3.56 -54.09
CA LYS A 147 76.19 -3.73 -55.49
C LYS A 147 75.83 -5.12 -56.05
N THR A 148 74.55 -5.47 -55.95
CA THR A 148 74.01 -6.77 -56.36
C THR A 148 73.90 -6.79 -57.87
N LYS A 149 74.57 -7.77 -58.49
CA LYS A 149 74.60 -7.92 -59.94
C LYS A 149 73.24 -8.37 -60.43
N PHE A 150 72.69 -7.65 -61.42
CA PHE A 150 71.40 -7.98 -62.01
C PHE A 150 71.54 -8.58 -63.40
N TYR A 151 72.28 -7.92 -64.27
CA TYR A 151 72.34 -8.29 -65.69
C TYR A 151 73.78 -8.18 -66.20
N LYS A 152 74.16 -9.09 -67.10
CA LYS A 152 75.42 -9.05 -67.84
C LYS A 152 75.17 -9.41 -69.29
N ASP A 153 75.59 -8.54 -70.21
CA ASP A 153 75.66 -8.86 -71.64
C ASP A 153 77.12 -9.08 -72.00
N ASP A 154 77.43 -10.20 -72.66
CA ASP A 154 78.77 -10.54 -73.15
C ASP A 154 78.75 -10.57 -74.68
N GLY A 155 79.49 -9.65 -75.32
CA GLY A 155 79.73 -9.62 -76.76
C GLY A 155 80.71 -10.71 -77.23
N ALA A 156 80.49 -11.28 -78.41
CA ALA A 156 81.12 -12.52 -78.87
C ALA A 156 82.40 -12.33 -79.71
N ASN A 157 83.57 -12.69 -79.16
CA ASN A 157 84.52 -13.72 -79.65
C ASN A 157 85.76 -13.82 -78.73
N ALA A 158 86.49 -14.95 -78.74
CA ALA A 158 87.59 -15.23 -77.78
C ALA A 158 88.80 -14.27 -77.86
N ARG A 159 88.90 -13.42 -78.89
CA ARG A 159 89.97 -12.43 -79.07
C ARG A 159 89.58 -11.00 -78.67
N ASP A 160 88.28 -10.66 -78.72
CA ASP A 160 87.74 -9.31 -78.45
C ASP A 160 86.48 -9.45 -77.59
N ARG A 161 86.48 -8.91 -76.36
CA ARG A 161 85.35 -8.98 -75.43
C ARG A 161 84.84 -7.59 -75.09
N SER A 162 83.63 -7.27 -75.52
CA SER A 162 82.81 -6.21 -74.95
C SER A 162 81.86 -6.83 -73.92
N ASN A 163 81.73 -6.25 -72.74
CA ASN A 163 80.64 -6.63 -71.84
C ASN A 163 80.10 -5.43 -71.09
N SER A 164 78.83 -5.55 -70.71
CA SER A 164 78.16 -4.58 -69.87
C SER A 164 77.52 -5.28 -68.68
N VAL A 165 77.63 -4.68 -67.49
CA VAL A 165 77.06 -5.24 -66.27
C VAL A 165 76.28 -4.17 -65.51
N SER A 166 75.03 -4.47 -65.18
CA SER A 166 74.21 -3.63 -64.30
C SER A 166 74.18 -4.19 -62.89
N TYR A 167 74.31 -3.30 -61.91
CA TYR A 167 74.13 -3.62 -60.49
C TYR A 167 73.12 -2.66 -59.88
N TYR A 168 72.55 -3.06 -58.75
CA TYR A 168 71.81 -2.15 -57.89
C TYR A 168 72.31 -2.28 -56.45
N SER A 169 72.18 -1.21 -55.68
CA SER A 169 72.31 -1.24 -54.23
C SER A 169 71.14 -0.51 -53.60
N MET A 170 70.81 -0.89 -52.38
CA MET A 170 69.88 -0.18 -51.53
C MET A 170 70.55 0.03 -50.18
N ASN A 171 70.74 1.31 -49.85
CA ASN A 171 71.28 1.75 -48.58
C ASN A 171 70.19 2.51 -47.83
N THR A 172 70.13 2.31 -46.53
CA THR A 172 69.24 3.08 -45.66
C THR A 172 70.08 3.98 -44.76
N SER A 173 69.81 5.29 -44.79
CA SER A 173 70.51 6.28 -43.95
C SER A 173 69.48 7.23 -43.33
N ASP A 174 69.51 7.39 -42.01
CA ASP A 174 68.53 8.19 -41.25
C ASP A 174 67.08 7.87 -41.63
N ASN A 175 66.40 8.79 -42.32
CA ASN A 175 65.04 8.61 -42.81
C ASN A 175 64.94 8.41 -44.33
N ASP A 176 66.06 8.14 -44.99
CA ASP A 176 66.13 8.00 -46.44
C ASP A 176 66.47 6.57 -46.84
N ILE A 177 65.85 6.12 -47.92
CA ILE A 177 66.26 4.92 -48.65
C ILE A 177 66.87 5.38 -49.97
N GLU A 178 68.18 5.17 -50.11
CA GLU A 178 68.89 5.42 -51.36
C GLU A 178 68.98 4.13 -52.18
N ILE A 179 68.40 4.14 -53.37
CA ILE A 179 68.56 3.07 -54.36
C ILE A 179 69.52 3.58 -55.43
N THR A 180 70.69 2.95 -55.52
CA THR A 180 71.71 3.28 -56.52
C THR A 180 71.76 2.21 -57.59
N ILE A 181 71.78 2.64 -58.85
CA ILE A 181 71.93 1.78 -60.01
C ILE A 181 73.29 2.04 -60.61
N TYR A 182 74.05 0.98 -60.82
CA TYR A 182 75.37 1.02 -61.42
C TYR A 182 75.33 0.40 -62.80
N MET A 183 76.15 0.97 -63.67
CA MET A 183 76.34 0.51 -65.02
C MET A 183 77.83 0.45 -65.31
N GLU A 184 78.34 -0.75 -65.54
CA GLU A 184 79.73 -1.00 -65.90
C GLU A 184 79.80 -1.38 -67.38
N ALA A 185 80.64 -0.70 -68.15
CA ALA A 185 81.01 -1.09 -69.50
C ALA A 185 82.49 -1.49 -69.49
N ASN A 186 82.80 -2.63 -70.09
CA ASN A 186 84.15 -3.15 -70.20
C ASN A 186 84.44 -3.52 -71.65
N VAL A 187 85.63 -3.15 -72.12
CA VAL A 187 86.16 -3.58 -73.41
C VAL A 187 87.54 -4.16 -73.20
N TRP A 188 87.78 -5.32 -73.80
CA TRP A 188 89.06 -6.00 -73.85
C TRP A 188 89.36 -6.44 -75.29
N LYS A 189 90.58 -6.16 -75.78
CA LYS A 189 90.99 -6.48 -77.15
C LYS A 189 92.36 -7.14 -77.16
N ASN A 190 92.56 -8.21 -77.94
CA ASN A 190 93.84 -8.93 -77.99
C ASN A 190 94.45 -8.97 -79.41
N GLY A 191 95.28 -7.97 -79.72
CA GLY A 191 96.19 -7.92 -80.87
C GLY A 191 95.56 -7.67 -82.27
N GLY A 192 96.14 -6.75 -83.04
CA GLY A 192 95.90 -6.56 -84.49
C GLY A 192 94.76 -5.60 -84.87
N SER A 193 95.06 -4.61 -85.72
CA SER A 193 94.21 -3.53 -86.27
C SER A 193 93.94 -2.32 -85.34
N CYS A 194 94.20 -1.11 -85.87
CA CYS A 194 94.01 0.20 -85.23
C CYS A 194 92.55 0.70 -85.20
N ALA A 195 91.57 -0.20 -85.25
CA ALA A 195 90.17 0.15 -85.04
C ALA A 195 89.86 0.32 -83.54
N TYR A 196 89.37 1.50 -83.17
CA TYR A 196 88.79 1.77 -81.85
C TYR A 196 87.63 0.81 -81.60
N TYR A 197 87.66 0.12 -80.46
CA TYR A 197 86.54 -0.67 -79.97
C TYR A 197 85.91 0.07 -78.80
N GLU A 198 84.63 0.36 -78.93
CA GLU A 198 83.83 1.01 -77.91
C GLU A 198 82.69 0.10 -77.44
N THR A 199 82.40 0.17 -76.14
CA THR A 199 81.14 -0.31 -75.60
C THR A 199 80.45 0.86 -74.93
N ILE A 200 79.24 1.16 -75.40
CA ILE A 200 78.35 2.12 -74.76
C ILE A 200 77.20 1.35 -74.17
N ALA A 201 76.95 1.55 -72.89
CA ALA A 201 75.77 0.98 -72.28
C ALA A 201 75.20 1.88 -71.17
N PHE A 202 73.90 1.78 -70.95
CA PHE A 202 73.20 2.52 -69.90
C PHE A 202 72.08 1.67 -69.32
N THR A 203 71.73 1.96 -68.08
CA THR A 203 70.60 1.36 -67.38
C THR A 203 69.60 2.43 -67.00
N LYS A 204 68.32 2.09 -67.07
CA LYS A 204 67.20 2.93 -66.66
C LYS A 204 66.33 2.13 -65.69
N ALA A 205 65.95 2.69 -64.55
CA ALA A 205 64.86 2.18 -63.72
C ALA A 205 63.68 3.13 -63.69
N ASN A 206 62.47 2.58 -63.67
CA ASN A 206 61.22 3.32 -63.65
C ASN A 206 60.14 2.54 -62.88
N ASN A 207 58.98 3.16 -62.67
CA ASN A 207 57.82 2.52 -62.04
C ASN A 207 58.11 1.97 -60.62
N PHE A 208 58.77 2.78 -59.78
CA PHE A 208 59.02 2.41 -58.39
C PHE A 208 57.70 2.27 -57.64
N LYS A 209 57.48 1.13 -56.99
CA LYS A 209 56.29 0.81 -56.21
C LYS A 209 56.70 0.31 -54.84
N ILE A 210 56.08 0.83 -53.79
CA ILE A 210 56.31 0.45 -52.40
C ILE A 210 55.07 -0.28 -51.91
N SER A 211 55.19 -1.57 -51.61
CA SER A 211 54.06 -2.40 -51.19
C SER A 211 53.86 -2.32 -49.69
N SER A 212 52.62 -2.11 -49.25
CA SER A 212 52.26 -2.07 -47.83
C SER A 212 52.01 -3.45 -47.24
N LYS A 213 52.30 -3.59 -45.93
CA LYS A 213 51.88 -4.72 -45.09
C LYS A 213 50.48 -4.49 -44.49
N TYR A 214 49.95 -3.27 -44.56
CA TYR A 214 48.70 -2.90 -43.94
C TYR A 214 47.49 -3.52 -44.66
N ASN A 215 46.63 -4.20 -43.91
CA ASN A 215 45.40 -4.78 -44.42
C ASN A 215 44.19 -3.97 -43.92
N LEU A 216 43.73 -3.06 -44.78
CA LEU A 216 42.62 -2.16 -44.47
C LEU A 216 41.32 -2.93 -44.18
N ASP A 217 41.03 -3.98 -44.93
CA ASP A 217 39.80 -4.76 -44.74
C ASP A 217 39.80 -5.47 -43.39
N LYS A 218 40.93 -6.07 -43.01
CA LYS A 218 41.10 -6.72 -41.70
C LYS A 218 40.92 -5.72 -40.55
N PHE A 219 41.47 -4.52 -40.68
CA PHE A 219 41.27 -3.45 -39.71
C PHE A 219 39.81 -3.00 -39.62
N LYS A 220 39.15 -2.75 -40.77
CA LYS A 220 37.73 -2.38 -40.80
C LYS A 220 36.86 -3.44 -40.13
N GLN A 221 37.12 -4.72 -40.40
CA GLN A 221 36.43 -5.83 -39.75
C GLN A 221 36.68 -5.87 -38.24
N GLN A 222 37.90 -5.59 -37.77
CA GLN A 222 38.19 -5.48 -36.35
C GLN A 222 37.39 -4.35 -35.69
N VAL A 223 37.34 -3.16 -36.31
CA VAL A 223 36.54 -2.03 -35.82
C VAL A 223 35.05 -2.38 -35.78
N ILE A 224 34.52 -2.98 -36.85
CA ILE A 224 33.12 -3.41 -36.93
C ILE A 224 32.81 -4.42 -35.82
N ASN A 225 33.62 -5.46 -35.66
CA ASN A 225 33.42 -6.50 -34.64
C ASN A 225 33.49 -5.92 -33.21
N ASN A 226 34.34 -4.93 -32.96
CA ASN A 226 34.39 -4.25 -31.67
C ASN A 226 33.19 -3.33 -31.45
N GLY A 227 32.77 -2.61 -32.49
CA GLY A 227 31.62 -1.71 -32.46
C GLY A 227 30.30 -2.44 -32.24
N GLN A 228 30.07 -3.56 -32.91
CA GLN A 228 28.82 -4.35 -32.84
C GLN A 228 28.55 -5.02 -31.49
N LYS A 229 29.55 -5.07 -30.59
CA LYS A 229 29.39 -5.68 -29.26
C LYS A 229 28.24 -5.00 -28.50
N THR A 230 27.31 -5.80 -27.98
CA THR A 230 26.16 -5.29 -27.23
C THR A 230 26.57 -4.44 -26.03
N ILE A 231 25.89 -3.31 -25.83
CA ILE A 231 26.01 -2.47 -24.63
C ILE A 231 24.85 -2.83 -23.70
N THR A 232 25.13 -3.16 -22.45
CA THR A 232 24.07 -3.31 -21.43
C THR A 232 23.91 -1.99 -20.70
N TYR A 233 22.68 -1.49 -20.63
CA TYR A 233 22.35 -0.25 -19.93
C TYR A 233 21.15 -0.48 -18.99
N HIS A 234 21.33 -0.06 -17.74
CA HIS A 234 20.33 -0.10 -16.69
C HIS A 234 19.50 1.19 -16.75
N SER A 235 18.22 1.08 -17.10
CA SER A 235 17.33 2.21 -17.31
C SER A 235 16.36 2.39 -16.15
N ARG A 236 16.30 3.62 -15.66
CA ARG A 236 15.30 4.10 -14.70
C ARG A 236 14.09 4.74 -15.37
N THR A 237 14.04 4.78 -16.71
CA THR A 237 13.03 5.53 -17.47
C THR A 237 12.19 4.66 -18.39
N GLY A 238 12.64 3.45 -18.75
CA GLY A 238 11.84 2.48 -19.51
C GLY A 238 12.68 1.52 -20.37
N SER A 239 11.99 0.68 -21.15
CA SER A 239 12.60 -0.42 -21.92
C SER A 239 13.07 -0.04 -23.34
N THR A 240 12.91 1.22 -23.74
CA THR A 240 13.31 1.72 -25.07
C THR A 240 14.34 2.85 -24.97
N ILE A 241 15.10 3.07 -26.04
CA ILE A 241 16.12 4.13 -26.07
C ILE A 241 15.53 5.54 -25.94
N ASP A 242 14.34 5.78 -26.50
CA ASP A 242 13.63 7.05 -26.36
C ASP A 242 12.74 7.11 -25.11
N SER A 243 12.86 6.15 -24.17
CA SER A 243 12.13 6.24 -22.89
C SER A 243 12.64 7.44 -22.09
N GLU A 244 11.78 8.44 -21.94
CA GLU A 244 11.95 9.59 -21.06
C GLU A 244 11.10 9.39 -19.80
N SER A 245 11.66 9.61 -18.61
CA SER A 245 10.85 9.61 -17.39
C SER A 245 10.13 10.96 -17.26
N THR A 246 8.81 10.94 -17.20
CA THR A 246 7.98 12.04 -16.69
C THR A 246 8.06 12.08 -15.16
N ILE A 247 8.17 13.18 -14.41
CA ILE A 247 8.11 14.64 -14.58
C ILE A 247 8.64 15.19 -13.22
N ASP A 248 9.22 16.40 -13.18
CA ASP A 248 9.48 17.20 -11.99
C ASP A 248 8.21 17.37 -11.15
N PRO A 249 8.15 16.83 -9.93
CA PRO A 249 6.98 16.93 -9.06
C PRO A 249 6.56 18.39 -8.77
N ALA A 250 7.50 19.33 -8.81
CA ALA A 250 7.27 20.74 -8.50
C ALA A 250 6.78 21.56 -9.71
N THR A 251 7.20 21.21 -10.93
CA THR A 251 7.01 22.05 -12.13
C THR A 251 6.25 21.39 -13.27
N LEU A 252 5.89 20.12 -13.13
CA LEU A 252 5.31 19.30 -14.19
C LEU A 252 6.19 19.14 -15.47
N LYS A 253 7.50 19.44 -15.41
CA LYS A 253 8.44 19.36 -16.55
C LYS A 253 9.37 18.14 -16.48
N PRO A 254 9.79 17.50 -17.58
CA PRO A 254 10.67 16.32 -17.51
C PRO A 254 12.02 16.60 -16.81
N THR A 255 12.40 15.81 -15.79
CA THR A 255 13.70 15.93 -15.08
C THR A 255 14.67 14.76 -15.29
N GLY A 256 14.23 13.66 -15.91
CA GLY A 256 15.13 12.59 -16.32
C GLY A 256 15.80 12.91 -17.65
N LYS A 257 17.13 12.75 -17.73
CA LYS A 257 17.79 12.67 -19.04
C LYS A 257 17.24 11.43 -19.76
N ALA A 258 16.81 11.56 -21.01
CA ALA A 258 16.41 10.42 -21.83
C ALA A 258 17.48 9.32 -21.78
N ASN A 259 17.07 8.04 -21.81
CA ASN A 259 17.99 6.90 -21.97
C ASN A 259 19.01 7.19 -23.09
N LYS A 260 18.51 7.77 -24.18
CA LYS A 260 19.27 8.26 -25.33
C LYS A 260 20.50 9.09 -24.98
N THR A 261 20.45 10.01 -24.01
CA THR A 261 21.57 10.89 -23.69
C THR A 261 22.73 10.13 -23.02
N GLU A 262 22.43 9.20 -22.12
CA GLU A 262 23.46 8.40 -21.48
C GLU A 262 23.97 7.29 -22.41
N ILE A 263 23.09 6.70 -23.23
CA ILE A 263 23.46 5.76 -24.30
C ILE A 263 24.34 6.44 -25.36
N ASP A 264 24.08 7.69 -25.73
CA ASP A 264 24.92 8.47 -26.65
C ASP A 264 26.35 8.60 -26.12
N LYS A 265 26.55 8.91 -24.84
CA LYS A 265 27.89 8.96 -24.22
C LYS A 265 28.59 7.61 -24.29
N LEU A 266 27.90 6.52 -23.96
CA LEU A 266 28.46 5.17 -24.00
C LEU A 266 28.85 4.77 -25.43
N LEU A 267 28.02 5.12 -26.42
CA LEU A 267 28.29 4.85 -27.83
C LEU A 267 29.45 5.68 -28.37
N ARG A 268 29.58 6.95 -27.94
CA ARG A 268 30.72 7.80 -28.30
C ARG A 268 32.03 7.22 -27.78
N ILE A 269 32.06 6.80 -26.51
CA ILE A 269 33.23 6.12 -25.93
C ILE A 269 33.53 4.84 -26.73
N ARG A 270 32.51 4.00 -26.98
CA ARG A 270 32.65 2.77 -27.77
C ARG A 270 33.20 3.03 -29.18
N ALA A 271 32.76 4.11 -29.83
CA ALA A 271 33.21 4.46 -31.16
C ALA A 271 34.72 4.76 -31.18
N GLU A 272 35.24 5.45 -30.16
CA GLU A 272 36.67 5.72 -30.04
C GLU A 272 37.45 4.44 -29.69
N GLU A 273 36.96 3.66 -28.72
CA GLU A 273 37.57 2.40 -28.30
C GLU A 273 37.63 1.34 -29.40
N SER A 274 36.68 1.35 -30.35
CA SER A 274 36.62 0.36 -31.44
C SER A 274 37.86 0.40 -32.34
N PHE A 275 38.50 1.57 -32.44
CA PHE A 275 39.78 1.76 -33.15
C PHE A 275 41.01 1.43 -32.26
N GLY A 276 40.82 1.27 -30.94
CA GLY A 276 41.89 1.03 -29.98
C GLY A 276 42.96 2.12 -29.99
N SER A 277 44.22 1.72 -29.89
CA SER A 277 45.37 2.64 -29.92
C SER A 277 45.55 3.38 -31.25
N GLN A 278 44.82 3.00 -32.31
CA GLN A 278 44.88 3.64 -33.63
C GLN A 278 43.93 4.85 -33.76
N TRP A 279 43.03 5.08 -32.79
CA TRP A 279 42.01 6.13 -32.87
C TRP A 279 42.60 7.51 -33.15
N THR A 280 43.61 7.94 -32.39
CA THR A 280 44.24 9.25 -32.54
C THR A 280 44.79 9.46 -33.94
N ALA A 281 45.50 8.46 -34.49
CA ALA A 281 46.09 8.57 -35.83
C ALA A 281 45.02 8.69 -36.93
N TYR A 282 43.92 7.93 -36.82
CA TYR A 282 42.80 8.00 -37.75
C TYR A 282 42.02 9.32 -37.62
N LYS A 283 41.81 9.80 -36.40
CA LYS A 283 41.16 11.09 -36.12
C LYS A 283 41.95 12.25 -36.69
N ASP A 284 43.26 12.29 -36.45
CA ASP A 284 44.15 13.33 -36.99
C ASP A 284 44.18 13.32 -38.52
N TYR A 285 44.05 12.12 -39.13
CA TYR A 285 43.94 11.95 -40.57
C TYR A 285 42.58 12.35 -41.16
N GLY A 286 41.62 12.76 -40.33
CA GLY A 286 40.32 13.27 -40.78
C GLY A 286 39.19 12.24 -40.74
N VAL A 287 39.34 11.15 -39.99
CA VAL A 287 38.21 10.28 -39.66
C VAL A 287 37.35 10.93 -38.59
N THR A 288 36.07 11.05 -38.89
CA THR A 288 35.02 11.47 -37.94
C THR A 288 33.99 10.35 -37.83
N TYR A 289 33.11 10.41 -36.83
CA TYR A 289 31.98 9.49 -36.74
C TYR A 289 30.69 10.22 -36.37
N GLN A 290 29.57 9.59 -36.74
CA GLN A 290 28.23 10.06 -36.45
C GLN A 290 27.35 8.89 -36.02
N LEU A 291 26.41 9.17 -35.12
CA LEU A 291 25.34 8.25 -34.73
C LEU A 291 24.07 8.65 -35.50
N VAL A 292 23.68 7.87 -36.51
CA VAL A 292 22.74 8.33 -37.55
C VAL A 292 21.36 7.65 -37.53
N ALA A 293 21.28 6.38 -37.10
CA ALA A 293 20.01 5.63 -37.09
C ALA A 293 19.78 5.02 -35.71
N TRP A 294 18.89 5.64 -34.95
CA TRP A 294 18.41 5.18 -33.65
C TRP A 294 17.09 4.43 -33.86
N ASP A 295 17.09 3.11 -33.66
CA ASP A 295 15.89 2.28 -33.69
C ASP A 295 15.50 1.92 -32.26
N SER A 296 14.53 2.66 -31.72
CA SER A 296 14.04 2.50 -30.34
C SER A 296 13.16 1.27 -30.14
N ILE A 297 12.65 0.64 -31.21
CA ILE A 297 11.86 -0.59 -31.12
C ILE A 297 12.80 -1.78 -30.99
N LYS A 298 13.87 -1.81 -31.80
CA LYS A 298 14.88 -2.87 -31.77
C LYS A 298 15.99 -2.63 -30.75
N ASN A 299 16.04 -1.43 -30.17
CA ASN A 299 17.11 -0.95 -29.31
C ASN A 299 18.48 -1.04 -29.99
N GLU A 300 18.57 -0.49 -31.20
CA GLU A 300 19.77 -0.52 -32.04
C GLU A 300 20.21 0.88 -32.44
N VAL A 301 21.53 1.13 -32.49
CA VAL A 301 22.08 2.41 -32.95
C VAL A 301 23.19 2.18 -33.96
N THR A 302 23.07 2.84 -35.11
CA THR A 302 24.06 2.75 -36.20
C THR A 302 25.12 3.85 -36.08
N THR A 303 26.38 3.43 -36.05
CA THR A 303 27.56 4.30 -36.11
C THR A 303 28.14 4.28 -37.51
N VAL A 304 28.40 5.45 -38.07
CA VAL A 304 29.04 5.62 -39.38
C VAL A 304 30.30 6.44 -39.19
N TYR A 305 31.44 5.91 -39.67
CA TYR A 305 32.69 6.65 -39.74
C TYR A 305 32.85 7.23 -41.13
N MET A 306 33.27 8.49 -41.19
CA MET A 306 33.48 9.24 -42.40
C MET A 306 34.96 9.60 -42.50
N LEU A 307 35.59 9.31 -43.63
CA LEU A 307 36.92 9.80 -43.98
C LEU A 307 36.75 10.83 -45.09
N HIS A 308 37.15 12.09 -44.84
CA HIS A 308 37.01 13.18 -45.82
C HIS A 308 35.61 13.26 -46.45
N ASN A 309 34.57 13.13 -45.62
CA ASN A 309 33.15 13.13 -46.02
C ASN A 309 32.70 11.95 -46.92
N GLN A 310 33.48 10.89 -47.02
CA GLN A 310 33.06 9.61 -47.62
C GLN A 310 32.91 8.53 -46.56
N GLU A 311 31.91 7.65 -46.71
CA GLU A 311 31.69 6.55 -45.77
C GLU A 311 32.91 5.61 -45.75
N PHE A 312 33.56 5.53 -44.59
CA PHE A 312 34.74 4.72 -44.37
C PHE A 312 34.35 3.31 -43.90
N LEU A 313 33.48 3.24 -42.90
CA LEU A 313 32.86 2.01 -42.40
C LEU A 313 31.58 2.31 -41.61
N ARG A 314 30.72 1.30 -41.46
CA ARG A 314 29.45 1.37 -40.74
C ARG A 314 29.22 0.10 -39.93
N TYR A 315 28.64 0.25 -38.74
CA TYR A 315 28.12 -0.87 -37.96
C TYR A 315 26.92 -0.48 -37.11
N THR A 316 26.14 -1.47 -36.69
CA THR A 316 24.98 -1.32 -35.80
C THR A 316 25.28 -1.96 -34.46
N THR A 317 25.12 -1.19 -33.38
CA THR A 317 25.32 -1.65 -32.00
C THR A 317 23.97 -1.95 -31.38
N LYS A 318 23.82 -3.13 -30.79
CA LYS A 318 22.63 -3.48 -30.02
C LYS A 318 22.75 -2.97 -28.58
N ILE A 319 21.67 -2.39 -28.05
CA ILE A 319 21.56 -1.94 -26.66
C ILE A 319 20.64 -2.89 -25.92
N LYS A 320 21.17 -3.61 -24.93
CA LYS A 320 20.40 -4.40 -23.98
C LYS A 320 19.95 -3.50 -22.84
N LEU A 321 18.72 -3.01 -22.93
CA LEU A 321 18.06 -2.23 -21.88
C LEU A 321 17.49 -3.15 -20.80
N ILE A 322 17.94 -2.96 -19.57
CA ILE A 322 17.41 -3.62 -18.37
C ILE A 322 16.69 -2.53 -17.57
N VAL A 323 15.40 -2.71 -17.30
CA VAL A 323 14.63 -1.74 -16.52
C VAL A 323 14.90 -1.96 -15.03
N ASP A 324 15.35 -0.92 -14.34
CA ASP A 324 15.66 -0.95 -12.92
C ASP A 324 14.40 -1.00 -12.05
N GLN A 325 14.55 -1.53 -10.84
CA GLN A 325 13.47 -1.64 -9.85
C GLN A 325 12.83 -0.27 -9.54
N ASP A 326 13.64 0.79 -9.44
CA ASP A 326 13.18 2.16 -9.19
C ASP A 326 12.12 2.64 -10.19
N PHE A 327 12.22 2.22 -11.46
CA PHE A 327 11.22 2.54 -12.48
C PHE A 327 9.88 1.86 -12.18
N TRP A 328 9.93 0.58 -11.80
CA TRP A 328 8.75 -0.20 -11.47
C TRP A 328 8.08 0.34 -10.23
N ASP A 329 8.85 0.62 -9.18
CA ASP A 329 8.34 1.21 -7.93
C ASP A 329 7.58 2.52 -8.21
N MET A 330 8.16 3.42 -9.01
CA MET A 330 7.49 4.67 -9.40
C MET A 330 6.23 4.44 -10.24
N ASN A 331 6.23 3.44 -11.13
CA ASN A 331 5.06 3.10 -11.95
C ASN A 331 3.92 2.53 -11.08
N PHE A 332 4.24 1.69 -10.10
CA PHE A 332 3.24 1.20 -9.15
C PHE A 332 2.71 2.33 -8.26
N LEU A 333 3.57 3.23 -7.77
CA LEU A 333 3.16 4.38 -6.97
C LEU A 333 2.27 5.38 -7.72
N LYS A 334 2.46 5.57 -9.03
CA LYS A 334 1.58 6.41 -9.86
C LYS A 334 0.16 5.84 -9.98
N ARG A 335 0.01 4.52 -9.83
CA ARG A 335 -1.26 3.80 -9.96
C ARG A 335 -1.88 3.45 -8.60
N LEU A 336 -1.14 3.69 -7.53
CA LEU A 336 -1.58 3.59 -6.14
C LEU A 336 -2.16 4.95 -5.70
N GLU A 337 -3.48 5.02 -5.64
CA GLU A 337 -4.21 6.12 -5.02
C GLU A 337 -4.40 5.82 -3.54
N ILE A 338 -3.97 6.74 -2.67
CA ILE A 338 -4.14 6.64 -1.23
C ILE A 338 -5.12 7.72 -0.79
N LYS A 339 -6.24 7.29 -0.20
CA LYS A 339 -7.28 8.14 0.39
C LYS A 339 -7.20 8.02 1.91
N PRO A 340 -6.45 8.91 2.58
CA PRO A 340 -6.36 8.88 4.03
C PRO A 340 -7.70 9.25 4.68
N GLY A 341 -7.83 8.88 5.96
CA GLY A 341 -8.93 9.33 6.81
C GLY A 341 -8.80 10.80 7.17
N LYS A 342 -9.71 11.29 8.01
CA LYS A 342 -9.74 12.69 8.46
C LYS A 342 -9.26 12.83 9.90
N VAL A 343 -8.56 13.93 10.17
CA VAL A 343 -8.19 14.37 11.53
C VAL A 343 -8.62 15.83 11.74
N VAL A 344 -8.63 16.30 12.99
CA VAL A 344 -9.03 17.67 13.33
C VAL A 344 -8.01 18.67 12.78
N ASP A 345 -8.49 19.76 12.19
CA ASP A 345 -7.64 20.89 11.81
C ASP A 345 -7.27 21.71 13.06
N LEU A 346 -5.98 21.71 13.42
CA LEU A 346 -5.49 22.48 14.57
C LEU A 346 -5.71 24.00 14.45
N THR A 347 -5.76 24.53 13.22
CA THR A 347 -5.97 25.97 12.99
C THR A 347 -7.43 26.36 13.09
N ASN A 348 -8.32 25.38 12.91
CA ASN A 348 -9.76 25.54 13.06
C ASN A 348 -10.38 24.21 13.52
N PRO A 349 -10.50 23.99 14.84
CA PRO A 349 -11.01 22.73 15.40
C PRO A 349 -12.42 22.33 14.94
N ALA A 350 -13.18 23.24 14.32
CA ALA A 350 -14.48 22.94 13.71
C ALA A 350 -14.37 22.30 12.31
N LYS A 351 -13.16 22.13 11.77
CA LYS A 351 -12.90 21.53 10.46
C LYS A 351 -12.03 20.29 10.59
N THR A 352 -12.05 19.49 9.52
CA THR A 352 -11.20 18.32 9.38
C THR A 352 -10.29 18.46 8.17
N VAL A 353 -9.12 17.84 8.24
CA VAL A 353 -8.12 17.77 7.16
C VAL A 353 -7.73 16.31 6.92
N GLU A 354 -7.12 16.04 5.77
CA GLU A 354 -6.56 14.72 5.47
C GLU A 354 -5.51 14.34 6.51
N ASP A 355 -5.56 13.09 6.99
CA ASP A 355 -4.53 12.49 7.84
C ASP A 355 -3.22 12.38 7.04
N VAL A 356 -2.25 13.21 7.44
CA VAL A 356 -0.90 13.17 6.89
C VAL A 356 -0.11 12.16 7.72
N PRO A 357 0.48 11.12 7.11
CA PRO A 357 1.12 10.07 7.88
C PRO A 357 2.39 10.57 8.58
N GLU A 358 2.77 9.90 9.66
CA GLU A 358 4.14 9.89 10.16
C GLU A 358 5.01 9.03 9.23
N LEU A 359 6.31 9.32 9.21
CA LEU A 359 7.31 8.53 8.53
C LEU A 359 8.37 8.12 9.54
N ILE A 360 8.46 6.81 9.82
CA ILE A 360 9.56 6.24 10.61
C ILE A 360 10.48 5.48 9.66
N GLN A 361 11.77 5.80 9.70
CA GLN A 361 12.80 5.16 8.90
C GLN A 361 13.73 4.36 9.79
N LYS A 362 13.69 3.02 9.66
CA LYS A 362 14.62 2.12 10.35
C LYS A 362 15.60 1.55 9.36
N LYS A 363 16.87 1.53 9.72
CA LYS A 363 17.88 0.85 8.91
C LYS A 363 17.76 -0.65 9.14
N ASN A 364 17.49 -1.40 8.08
CA ASN A 364 17.55 -2.85 8.13
C ASN A 364 19.03 -3.27 8.31
N GLU A 365 19.31 -3.99 9.40
CA GLU A 365 20.69 -4.37 9.77
C GLU A 365 21.30 -5.39 8.80
N GLU A 366 20.48 -6.19 8.10
CA GLU A 366 20.92 -7.23 7.18
C GLU A 366 21.14 -6.72 5.75
N THR A 367 20.23 -5.87 5.25
CA THR A 367 20.27 -5.35 3.88
C THR A 367 20.91 -3.96 3.77
N GLY A 368 21.07 -3.26 4.89
CA GLY A 368 21.55 -1.88 4.94
C GLY A 368 20.57 -0.84 4.37
N ALA A 369 19.41 -1.28 3.88
CA ALA A 369 18.37 -0.42 3.31
C ALA A 369 17.53 0.24 4.41
N ASN A 370 16.99 1.43 4.13
CA ASN A 370 16.05 2.09 5.04
C ASN A 370 14.64 1.53 4.80
N GLU A 371 14.10 0.81 5.77
CA GLU A 371 12.69 0.44 5.80
C GLU A 371 11.86 1.63 6.25
N GLN A 372 10.89 2.00 5.42
CA GLN A 372 9.98 3.10 5.65
C GLN A 372 8.63 2.56 6.14
N THR A 373 8.20 3.02 7.31
CA THR A 373 6.86 2.76 7.83
C THR A 373 6.06 4.06 7.81
N PHE A 374 4.95 4.07 7.07
CA PHE A 374 4.01 5.18 7.04
C PHE A 374 2.93 4.94 8.09
N ILE A 375 2.82 5.81 9.08
CA ILE A 375 1.85 5.65 10.17
C ILE A 375 0.72 6.65 9.98
N TYR A 376 -0.48 6.16 9.71
CA TYR A 376 -1.70 6.94 9.74
C TYR A 376 -2.34 6.86 11.11
N HIS A 377 -3.01 7.91 11.54
CA HIS A 377 -3.69 8.02 12.83
C HIS A 377 -5.19 7.74 12.74
N ASN A 378 -5.68 7.52 11.52
CA ASN A 378 -7.04 7.10 11.23
C ASN A 378 -7.06 6.03 10.12
N ALA A 379 -8.24 5.49 9.81
CA ALA A 379 -8.42 4.55 8.71
C ALA A 379 -7.99 5.16 7.36
N MET A 380 -7.62 4.32 6.40
CA MET A 380 -7.30 4.75 5.04
C MET A 380 -7.82 3.77 4.01
N THR A 381 -8.09 4.25 2.80
CA THR A 381 -8.42 3.41 1.65
C THR A 381 -7.31 3.50 0.62
N ILE A 382 -6.87 2.35 0.11
CA ILE A 382 -5.93 2.24 -0.99
C ILE A 382 -6.66 1.74 -2.22
N ASN A 383 -6.46 2.40 -3.36
CA ASN A 383 -6.90 1.93 -4.66
C ASN A 383 -5.67 1.71 -5.54
N PHE A 384 -5.59 0.57 -6.21
CA PHE A 384 -4.53 0.27 -7.16
C PHE A 384 -5.11 -0.07 -8.53
N ALA A 385 -4.83 0.77 -9.51
CA ALA A 385 -5.26 0.54 -10.89
C ALA A 385 -4.27 -0.40 -11.61
N SER A 386 -4.69 -1.64 -11.87
CA SER A 386 -3.87 -2.59 -12.61
C SER A 386 -3.74 -2.23 -14.09
N GLY A 387 -2.61 -2.61 -14.68
CA GLY A 387 -2.30 -2.36 -16.07
C GLY A 387 -2.96 -3.36 -17.01
N ASN A 388 -3.50 -2.89 -18.14
CA ASN A 388 -4.28 -3.70 -19.09
C ASN A 388 -3.57 -4.94 -19.68
N ASN A 389 -2.25 -5.09 -19.50
CA ASN A 389 -1.45 -6.12 -20.19
C ASN A 389 -0.70 -7.08 -19.25
N ARG A 390 -0.95 -7.06 -17.94
CA ARG A 390 -0.24 -7.91 -16.95
C ARG A 390 -1.19 -8.51 -15.92
N ASN A 391 -0.91 -9.72 -15.46
CA ASN A 391 -1.59 -10.33 -14.32
C ASN A 391 -1.05 -9.70 -13.03
N GLU A 392 -1.45 -8.46 -12.79
CA GLU A 392 -1.11 -7.74 -11.56
C GLU A 392 -2.17 -8.02 -10.50
N LYS A 393 -1.72 -8.16 -9.25
CA LYS A 393 -2.60 -8.25 -8.08
C LYS A 393 -2.09 -7.36 -6.96
N LEU A 394 -3.02 -6.77 -6.21
CA LEU A 394 -2.70 -6.13 -4.94
C LEU A 394 -2.95 -7.12 -3.80
N LEU A 395 -1.91 -7.36 -3.00
CA LEU A 395 -2.00 -8.12 -1.76
C LEU A 395 -1.90 -7.18 -0.56
N VAL A 396 -2.74 -7.42 0.44
CA VAL A 396 -2.63 -6.79 1.76
C VAL A 396 -2.35 -7.89 2.78
N ASN A 397 -1.20 -7.84 3.44
CA ASN A 397 -0.73 -8.90 4.36
C ASN A 397 -0.74 -10.30 3.71
N GLY A 398 -0.37 -10.36 2.43
CA GLY A 398 -0.31 -11.62 1.66
C GLY A 398 -1.68 -12.17 1.23
N LYS A 399 -2.77 -11.42 1.39
CA LYS A 399 -4.13 -11.81 0.95
C LYS A 399 -4.57 -11.00 -0.26
N ASP A 400 -5.22 -11.67 -1.22
CA ASP A 400 -5.82 -11.04 -2.40
C ASP A 400 -6.82 -9.96 -1.99
N THR A 401 -6.71 -8.78 -2.61
CA THR A 401 -7.62 -7.65 -2.42
C THR A 401 -8.82 -7.74 -3.37
N GLU A 402 -9.98 -7.23 -2.97
CA GLU A 402 -11.14 -7.11 -3.85
C GLU A 402 -10.84 -6.26 -5.08
N VAL A 403 -11.36 -6.66 -6.25
CA VAL A 403 -11.11 -5.98 -7.53
C VAL A 403 -12.41 -5.71 -8.27
N TRP A 404 -12.56 -4.49 -8.77
CA TRP A 404 -13.66 -4.10 -9.65
C TRP A 404 -13.14 -3.22 -10.77
N GLN A 405 -13.47 -3.57 -12.03
CA GLN A 405 -13.00 -2.87 -13.22
C GLN A 405 -11.48 -2.61 -13.23
N ASN A 406 -10.68 -3.64 -12.89
CA ASN A 406 -9.22 -3.57 -12.81
C ASN A 406 -8.65 -2.63 -11.73
N VAL A 407 -9.49 -2.11 -10.83
CA VAL A 407 -9.09 -1.35 -9.65
C VAL A 407 -9.23 -2.22 -8.41
N PHE A 408 -8.10 -2.49 -7.77
CA PHE A 408 -8.06 -3.18 -6.48
C PHE A 408 -8.30 -2.17 -5.37
N THR A 409 -9.17 -2.50 -4.41
CA THR A 409 -9.55 -1.58 -3.33
C THR A 409 -9.44 -2.27 -1.98
N ALA A 410 -8.69 -1.68 -1.04
CA ALA A 410 -8.66 -2.13 0.35
C ALA A 410 -8.81 -0.96 1.31
N THR A 411 -9.59 -1.16 2.38
CA THR A 411 -9.64 -0.25 3.52
C THR A 411 -8.83 -0.84 4.66
N LEU A 412 -7.87 -0.06 5.15
CA LEU A 412 -6.99 -0.41 6.26
C LEU A 412 -7.46 0.34 7.51
N THR A 413 -7.65 -0.39 8.61
CA THR A 413 -8.17 0.14 9.89
C THR A 413 -7.30 -0.33 11.05
N ASP A 414 -7.52 0.17 12.26
CA ASP A 414 -6.83 -0.36 13.44
C ASP A 414 -7.66 -1.50 14.05
N GLY A 415 -7.21 -2.74 13.80
CA GLY A 415 -7.85 -3.97 14.27
C GLY A 415 -7.57 -4.30 15.74
N ARG A 416 -6.84 -3.46 16.49
CA ARG A 416 -6.56 -3.69 17.90
C ARG A 416 -7.77 -3.32 18.78
N SER A 417 -7.92 -4.10 19.84
CA SER A 417 -8.77 -3.79 21.00
C SER A 417 -7.92 -3.19 22.12
N THR A 418 -8.54 -2.61 23.15
CA THR A 418 -7.79 -2.13 24.34
C THR A 418 -7.01 -3.26 25.04
N THR A 419 -7.50 -4.51 24.94
CA THR A 419 -6.82 -5.70 25.47
C THR A 419 -5.65 -6.18 24.60
N ASP A 420 -5.69 -5.88 23.29
CA ASP A 420 -4.68 -6.30 22.30
C ASP A 420 -3.69 -5.18 21.94
N SER A 421 -3.65 -4.08 22.69
CA SER A 421 -2.95 -2.83 22.34
C SER A 421 -1.45 -2.96 22.03
N ILE A 422 -0.83 -4.09 22.38
CA ILE A 422 0.59 -4.41 22.18
C ILE A 422 0.84 -5.22 20.88
N MET A 423 -0.21 -5.73 20.22
CA MET A 423 -0.09 -6.56 19.02
C MET A 423 0.00 -5.71 17.75
N ASP A 424 1.23 -5.51 17.25
CA ASP A 424 1.54 -4.71 16.06
C ASP A 424 1.01 -5.33 14.73
N ASP A 425 0.74 -6.64 14.68
CA ASP A 425 0.28 -7.35 13.48
C ASP A 425 -1.18 -7.05 13.11
N LYS A 426 -1.99 -6.57 14.07
CA LYS A 426 -3.40 -6.20 13.86
C LYS A 426 -3.59 -4.79 13.30
N ASN A 427 -2.55 -4.00 13.23
CA ASN A 427 -2.62 -2.63 12.73
C ASN A 427 -1.47 -2.24 11.80
N THR A 428 -0.56 -3.17 11.51
CA THR A 428 0.49 -3.02 10.50
C THR A 428 0.13 -3.84 9.26
N TYR A 429 0.26 -3.21 8.11
CA TYR A 429 -0.12 -3.71 6.80
C TYR A 429 1.08 -3.64 5.86
N VAL A 430 1.38 -4.76 5.23
CA VAL A 430 2.32 -4.84 4.12
C VAL A 430 1.50 -4.91 2.84
N ILE A 431 1.51 -3.81 2.09
CA ILE A 431 0.90 -3.75 0.76
C ILE A 431 1.92 -4.22 -0.25
N THR A 432 1.53 -5.16 -1.10
CA THR A 432 2.41 -5.78 -2.08
C THR A 432 1.73 -5.79 -3.44
N VAL A 433 2.43 -5.38 -4.49
CA VAL A 433 1.97 -5.62 -5.86
C VAL A 433 2.72 -6.80 -6.41
N GLU A 434 1.97 -7.85 -6.76
CA GLU A 434 2.50 -8.99 -7.48
C GLU A 434 2.24 -8.87 -8.97
N VAL A 435 3.23 -9.25 -9.78
CA VAL A 435 3.11 -9.37 -11.23
C VAL A 435 3.50 -10.79 -11.63
N ASP A 436 2.59 -11.51 -12.27
CA ASP A 436 2.82 -12.89 -12.73
C ASP A 436 3.30 -13.83 -11.59
N GLY A 437 2.82 -13.60 -10.36
CA GLY A 437 3.14 -14.39 -9.16
C GLY A 437 4.48 -14.06 -8.51
N LYS A 438 5.09 -12.92 -8.82
CA LYS A 438 6.30 -12.40 -8.15
C LYS A 438 6.03 -11.06 -7.51
N GLU A 439 6.53 -10.86 -6.29
CA GLU A 439 6.52 -9.57 -5.59
C GLU A 439 7.44 -8.58 -6.32
N GLU A 440 6.84 -7.49 -6.83
CA GLU A 440 7.53 -6.45 -7.59
C GLU A 440 7.45 -5.08 -6.90
N PHE A 441 6.60 -4.91 -5.88
CA PHE A 441 6.54 -3.70 -5.07
C PHE A 441 6.04 -4.01 -3.68
N LYS A 442 6.59 -3.35 -2.66
CA LYS A 442 6.22 -3.54 -1.26
C LYS A 442 6.28 -2.24 -0.48
N ARG A 443 5.29 -2.01 0.39
CA ARG A 443 5.28 -0.88 1.31
C ARG A 443 4.61 -1.24 2.64
N THR A 444 5.18 -0.74 3.74
CA THR A 444 4.63 -0.95 5.09
C THR A 444 3.84 0.27 5.53
N ILE A 445 2.60 0.03 5.94
CA ILE A 445 1.63 1.02 6.40
C ILE A 445 1.17 0.60 7.79
N LYS A 446 1.08 1.52 8.75
CA LYS A 446 0.53 1.27 10.08
C LYS A 446 -0.66 2.19 10.31
N ILE A 447 -1.75 1.66 10.88
CA ILE A 447 -2.93 2.44 11.29
C ILE A 447 -2.92 2.52 12.82
N ASN A 448 -2.62 3.68 13.38
CA ASN A 448 -2.53 3.93 14.82
C ASN A 448 -3.69 4.82 15.28
N SER A 449 -4.91 4.28 15.20
CA SER A 449 -6.13 5.01 15.59
C SER A 449 -6.66 4.64 16.96
N LEU A 450 -6.20 3.52 17.53
CA LEU A 450 -6.49 3.17 18.92
C LEU A 450 -5.77 4.13 19.87
N ASN A 451 -6.58 4.85 20.64
CA ASN A 451 -6.10 5.81 21.61
C ASN A 451 -5.42 5.16 22.83
N PRO A 452 -4.53 5.88 23.53
CA PRO A 452 -3.94 5.38 24.77
C PRO A 452 -5.01 5.22 25.85
N ASN A 453 -5.09 4.04 26.46
CA ASN A 453 -6.02 3.78 27.56
C ASN A 453 -5.59 4.54 28.84
N VAL A 454 -6.23 5.67 29.13
CA VAL A 454 -5.90 6.54 30.27
C VAL A 454 -6.98 6.47 31.35
N ASP A 455 -7.02 5.36 32.08
CA ASP A 455 -7.96 5.14 33.19
C ASP A 455 -7.45 5.69 34.53
N PHE A 456 -8.37 6.18 35.34
CA PHE A 456 -8.08 6.58 36.73
C PHE A 456 -8.47 5.47 37.69
N LYS A 457 -7.69 5.33 38.77
CA LYS A 457 -8.04 4.44 39.89
C LYS A 457 -8.39 5.26 41.11
N TRP A 458 -9.45 4.91 41.82
CA TRP A 458 -9.77 5.53 43.09
C TRP A 458 -8.66 5.22 44.12
N MET A 459 -8.11 6.25 44.76
CA MET A 459 -7.01 6.13 45.74
C MET A 459 -7.30 5.13 46.87
N GLY A 460 -8.55 5.04 47.29
CA GLY A 460 -8.97 4.13 48.37
C GLY A 460 -9.23 2.70 47.91
N TRP A 461 -9.11 2.40 46.62
CA TRP A 461 -9.55 1.14 46.03
C TRP A 461 -8.56 -0.01 46.27
N ASP A 462 -8.89 -0.88 47.21
CA ASP A 462 -8.13 -2.08 47.53
C ASP A 462 -9.03 -3.19 48.09
N PRO A 463 -9.92 -3.78 47.26
CA PRO A 463 -10.94 -4.70 47.73
C PRO A 463 -10.39 -6.08 48.16
N GLN A 464 -9.12 -6.40 47.90
CA GLN A 464 -8.56 -7.75 48.12
C GLN A 464 -7.55 -7.85 49.27
N ASN A 465 -6.87 -6.77 49.68
CA ASN A 465 -5.72 -6.89 50.57
C ASN A 465 -5.98 -6.52 52.05
N THR A 466 -7.22 -6.26 52.50
CA THR A 466 -7.50 -6.07 53.95
C THR A 466 -8.99 -6.30 54.33
N PRO A 467 -9.47 -7.55 54.41
CA PRO A 467 -10.87 -7.86 54.73
C PRO A 467 -11.33 -7.50 56.15
N GLY A 468 -10.41 -7.12 57.06
CA GLY A 468 -10.72 -6.69 58.43
C GLY A 468 -10.92 -5.18 58.61
N ASP A 469 -10.66 -4.37 57.58
CA ASP A 469 -10.95 -2.93 57.58
C ASP A 469 -12.36 -2.70 57.06
N LYS A 470 -13.25 -2.14 57.90
CA LYS A 470 -14.66 -1.89 57.58
C LYS A 470 -14.82 -1.10 56.27
N ASN A 471 -13.92 -0.14 55.99
CA ASN A 471 -14.01 0.66 54.78
C ASN A 471 -13.66 -0.13 53.51
N LYS A 472 -12.75 -1.10 53.60
CA LYS A 472 -12.35 -1.96 52.48
C LYS A 472 -13.32 -3.12 52.25
N TYR A 473 -13.94 -3.63 53.32
CA TYR A 473 -15.04 -4.58 53.22
C TYR A 473 -16.24 -3.97 52.49
N ASP A 474 -16.62 -2.74 52.85
CA ASP A 474 -17.71 -2.01 52.17
C ASP A 474 -17.45 -1.86 50.66
N GLN A 475 -16.20 -1.63 50.24
CA GLN A 475 -15.83 -1.56 48.81
C GLN A 475 -15.92 -2.92 48.11
N TRP A 476 -15.39 -3.97 48.74
CA TRP A 476 -15.43 -5.32 48.19
C TRP A 476 -16.86 -5.79 47.99
N VAL A 477 -17.74 -5.56 48.98
CA VAL A 477 -19.18 -5.87 48.90
C VAL A 477 -19.79 -5.31 47.63
N LEU A 478 -19.55 -4.05 47.28
CA LEU A 478 -20.15 -3.44 46.09
C LEU A 478 -19.76 -4.13 44.76
N THR A 479 -18.67 -4.90 44.72
CA THR A 479 -18.21 -5.61 43.51
C THR A 479 -18.67 -7.06 43.40
N GLN A 480 -19.24 -7.61 44.47
CA GLN A 480 -19.60 -9.02 44.51
C GLN A 480 -21.08 -9.20 44.18
N PRO A 481 -21.44 -9.89 43.09
CA PRO A 481 -22.86 -10.18 42.79
C PRO A 481 -23.50 -11.08 43.85
N PHE A 482 -22.69 -11.86 44.57
CA PHE A 482 -23.13 -12.76 45.64
C PHE A 482 -22.20 -12.69 46.84
N ILE A 483 -22.77 -12.72 48.04
CA ILE A 483 -22.03 -12.82 49.30
C ILE A 483 -22.56 -14.05 50.03
N GLY A 484 -21.69 -15.02 50.32
CA GLY A 484 -22.07 -16.26 50.99
C GLY A 484 -23.12 -17.10 50.24
N GLY A 485 -23.21 -16.95 48.91
CA GLY A 485 -24.19 -17.65 48.07
C GLY A 485 -25.57 -16.97 47.98
N VAL A 486 -25.79 -15.86 48.71
CA VAL A 486 -27.00 -15.03 48.61
C VAL A 486 -26.72 -13.86 47.67
N LYS A 487 -27.73 -13.47 46.88
CA LYS A 487 -27.65 -12.28 46.01
C LYS A 487 -27.35 -11.06 46.87
N ASN A 488 -26.32 -10.30 46.48
CA ASN A 488 -25.95 -9.10 47.20
C ASN A 488 -26.78 -7.90 46.70
N GLU A 489 -27.61 -7.33 47.58
CA GLU A 489 -28.44 -6.16 47.26
C GLU A 489 -27.64 -4.87 47.10
N LEU A 490 -26.42 -4.83 47.62
CA LEU A 490 -25.49 -3.71 47.50
C LEU A 490 -24.55 -3.86 46.30
N TYR A 491 -24.66 -4.94 45.53
CA TYR A 491 -23.84 -5.13 44.33
C TYR A 491 -24.12 -4.04 43.31
N ASP A 492 -23.06 -3.39 42.84
CA ASP A 492 -23.15 -2.43 41.77
C ASP A 492 -22.32 -2.87 40.56
N PRO A 493 -22.98 -3.25 39.45
CA PRO A 493 -22.31 -3.75 38.26
C PRO A 493 -21.54 -2.66 37.49
N TYR A 494 -21.72 -1.38 37.82
CA TYR A 494 -21.10 -0.25 37.12
C TYR A 494 -19.78 0.19 37.74
N ILE A 495 -19.38 -0.42 38.87
CA ILE A 495 -18.06 -0.21 39.45
C ILE A 495 -17.07 -1.10 38.72
N ASN A 496 -16.03 -0.49 38.13
CA ASN A 496 -14.92 -1.26 37.60
C ASN A 496 -14.17 -1.93 38.78
N PRO A 497 -14.15 -3.28 38.86
CA PRO A 497 -13.60 -3.97 40.01
C PRO A 497 -12.08 -3.79 40.15
N LYS A 498 -11.38 -3.33 39.10
CA LYS A 498 -9.93 -3.09 39.12
C LYS A 498 -9.59 -1.67 39.59
N THR A 499 -10.37 -0.68 39.18
CA THR A 499 -10.07 0.74 39.43
C THR A 499 -10.91 1.36 40.54
N GLY A 500 -12.04 0.76 40.89
CA GLY A 500 -12.96 1.33 41.87
C GLY A 500 -13.65 2.60 41.40
N THR A 501 -13.67 2.82 40.09
CA THR A 501 -14.33 3.97 39.48
C THR A 501 -15.63 3.53 38.83
N ARG A 502 -16.65 4.38 38.92
CA ARG A 502 -17.86 4.29 38.09
C ARG A 502 -17.62 5.12 36.84
N THR A 503 -17.58 4.46 35.68
CA THR A 503 -17.36 5.09 34.39
C THR A 503 -18.67 5.20 33.61
N GLN A 504 -18.90 6.33 32.96
CA GLN A 504 -20.07 6.53 32.11
C GLN A 504 -19.68 7.30 30.84
N SER A 505 -20.07 6.77 29.68
CA SER A 505 -19.91 7.43 28.39
C SER A 505 -20.96 8.53 28.24
N ILE A 506 -20.51 9.79 28.08
CA ILE A 506 -21.39 10.95 27.99
C ILE A 506 -21.11 11.78 26.73
N PHE A 507 -22.16 12.43 26.23
CA PHE A 507 -22.07 13.49 25.25
C PHE A 507 -22.20 14.84 25.97
N VAL A 508 -21.27 15.75 25.71
CA VAL A 508 -21.35 17.13 26.18
C VAL A 508 -21.72 18.02 25.00
N ASN A 509 -22.92 18.57 25.07
CA ASN A 509 -23.47 19.45 24.05
C ASN A 509 -22.91 20.88 24.16
N GLU A 510 -21.63 21.02 23.83
CA GLU A 510 -20.93 22.30 23.79
C GLU A 510 -19.96 22.34 22.60
N LYS A 511 -19.99 23.45 21.85
CA LYS A 511 -19.17 23.59 20.63
C LYS A 511 -17.70 23.32 20.95
N PRO A 512 -17.02 22.41 20.23
CA PRO A 512 -15.61 22.05 20.47
C PRO A 512 -14.61 23.15 20.08
N LEU A 513 -15.02 24.42 19.96
CA LEU A 513 -14.17 25.54 19.54
C LEU A 513 -12.97 25.76 20.47
N LYS A 514 -13.04 25.28 21.72
CA LYS A 514 -11.94 25.32 22.70
C LYS A 514 -11.16 24.00 22.79
N GLU A 515 -11.78 22.86 22.49
CA GLU A 515 -11.20 21.52 22.63
C GLU A 515 -11.28 20.69 21.33
N PRO A 516 -10.14 20.31 20.72
CA PRO A 516 -10.13 19.58 19.44
C PRO A 516 -10.84 18.21 19.49
N PHE A 517 -11.97 18.07 18.80
CA PHE A 517 -12.68 16.79 18.62
C PHE A 517 -13.31 16.71 17.23
N LEU A 518 -13.43 15.50 16.67
CA LEU A 518 -14.09 15.30 15.39
C LEU A 518 -15.61 15.44 15.55
N ILE A 519 -16.20 16.40 14.86
CA ILE A 519 -17.66 16.58 14.81
C ILE A 519 -18.34 15.50 13.96
N ASP A 520 -19.62 15.25 14.23
CA ASP A 520 -20.46 14.39 13.41
C ASP A 520 -20.55 14.97 11.98
N PRO A 521 -20.19 14.21 10.93
CA PRO A 521 -20.08 14.77 9.60
C PRO A 521 -21.43 14.94 8.92
N LYS A 522 -21.42 15.77 7.89
CA LYS A 522 -22.48 15.81 6.89
C LYS A 522 -22.29 14.63 5.92
N ASP A 523 -23.36 14.24 5.26
CA ASP A 523 -23.31 13.21 4.23
C ASP A 523 -22.42 13.64 3.04
N ARG A 524 -22.23 12.73 2.08
CA ARG A 524 -21.40 13.00 0.88
C ARG A 524 -21.90 14.14 -0.01
N TYR A 525 -23.13 14.63 0.22
CA TYR A 525 -23.75 15.73 -0.50
C TYR A 525 -23.73 17.04 0.29
N GLY A 526 -23.11 17.06 1.48
CA GLY A 526 -23.07 18.21 2.37
C GLY A 526 -24.39 18.46 3.08
N GLN A 527 -25.32 17.50 3.04
CA GLN A 527 -26.56 17.52 3.81
C GLN A 527 -26.29 16.94 5.19
N ILE A 528 -26.97 17.48 6.20
CA ILE A 528 -26.78 16.98 7.55
C ILE A 528 -27.44 15.61 7.66
N ILE A 529 -26.69 14.63 8.13
CA ILE A 529 -27.23 13.31 8.45
C ILE A 529 -28.29 13.49 9.55
N GLY A 530 -29.54 13.13 9.28
CA GLY A 530 -30.72 13.34 10.13
C GLY A 530 -31.61 14.54 9.74
N GLY A 531 -31.46 15.09 8.52
CA GLY A 531 -32.34 16.12 7.96
C GLY A 531 -32.20 17.55 8.49
N GLU A 532 -33.03 18.47 7.96
CA GLU A 532 -33.13 19.90 8.29
C GLU A 532 -33.80 20.14 9.67
N ILE A 533 -33.28 19.53 10.73
CA ILE A 533 -33.53 20.06 12.08
C ILE A 533 -32.59 21.27 12.22
N ALA A 534 -33.17 22.46 12.12
CA ALA A 534 -32.48 23.76 12.20
C ALA A 534 -31.39 23.75 13.26
N ASP A 535 -30.10 23.70 12.87
CA ASP A 535 -28.90 23.84 13.70
C ASP A 535 -29.11 23.57 15.20
N GLY A 536 -29.75 22.44 15.52
CA GLY A 536 -30.22 22.18 16.88
C GLY A 536 -29.01 21.94 17.77
N ASP A 537 -29.08 22.43 19.01
CA ASP A 537 -27.95 22.45 19.96
C ASP A 537 -27.18 21.11 19.94
N TYR A 538 -27.87 19.97 19.95
CA TYR A 538 -27.31 18.60 20.08
C TYR A 538 -26.41 18.07 18.94
N ARG A 539 -26.05 18.86 17.92
CA ARG A 539 -25.15 18.44 16.82
C ARG A 539 -23.67 18.84 17.04
N TRP A 540 -23.41 19.80 17.93
CA TRP A 540 -22.09 20.39 18.09
C TRP A 540 -21.57 20.16 19.51
N GLY A 541 -21.04 18.97 19.75
CA GLY A 541 -20.52 18.55 21.05
C GLY A 541 -19.28 17.66 20.93
N TYR A 542 -18.84 17.15 22.07
CA TYR A 542 -17.76 16.18 22.15
C TYR A 542 -18.11 15.00 23.04
N PHE A 543 -17.46 13.87 22.77
CA PHE A 543 -17.63 12.63 23.53
C PHE A 543 -16.63 12.55 24.68
N ALA A 544 -17.11 12.32 25.90
CA ALA A 544 -16.29 12.22 27.10
C ALA A 544 -16.63 10.98 27.94
N GLU A 545 -15.67 10.56 28.75
CA GLU A 545 -15.88 9.55 29.79
C GLU A 545 -15.96 10.22 31.16
N ALA A 546 -17.06 10.05 31.85
CA ALA A 546 -17.27 10.60 33.18
C ALA A 546 -16.95 9.59 34.29
N TYR A 547 -16.34 10.07 35.37
CA TYR A 547 -15.89 9.32 36.53
C TYR A 547 -16.47 9.94 37.80
N VAL A 548 -16.95 9.12 38.72
CA VAL A 548 -17.35 9.56 40.06
C VAL A 548 -16.57 8.76 41.11
N VAL A 549 -15.86 9.47 42.01
CA VAL A 549 -15.08 8.86 43.10
C VAL A 549 -15.09 9.71 44.38
N ASN A 550 -14.89 9.08 45.54
CA ASN A 550 -15.15 9.75 46.81
C ASN A 550 -13.99 10.58 47.41
N LYS A 551 -12.73 10.20 47.21
CA LYS A 551 -11.58 10.82 47.92
C LYS A 551 -10.28 10.96 47.12
N GLY A 552 -10.39 10.98 45.80
CA GLY A 552 -9.26 11.22 44.89
C GLY A 552 -8.90 10.04 44.00
N ILE A 553 -8.00 10.29 43.06
CA ILE A 553 -7.59 9.38 42.00
C ILE A 553 -6.07 9.19 41.99
N LEU A 554 -5.63 8.02 41.54
CA LEU A 554 -4.27 7.68 41.18
C LEU A 554 -4.14 7.66 39.66
N TYR A 555 -3.04 8.21 39.15
CA TYR A 555 -2.66 8.08 37.76
C TYR A 555 -1.82 6.81 37.59
N GLU A 556 -2.40 5.75 37.02
CA GLU A 556 -1.70 4.48 36.74
C GLU A 556 -1.33 4.35 35.25
N PHE A 557 -0.91 5.45 34.61
CA PHE A 557 -0.57 5.48 33.19
C PHE A 557 0.79 4.85 32.91
N LYS A 558 0.85 3.98 31.90
CA LYS A 558 2.09 3.38 31.40
C LYS A 558 2.88 4.38 30.55
N LYS A 559 4.20 4.19 30.47
CA LYS A 559 5.09 5.08 29.71
C LYS A 559 4.68 5.19 28.24
N GLU A 560 4.31 4.06 27.63
CA GLU A 560 3.94 3.96 26.21
C GLU A 560 2.62 4.69 25.91
N GLN A 561 1.74 4.83 26.92
CA GLN A 561 0.51 5.61 26.81
C GLN A 561 0.82 7.11 26.79
N LEU A 562 1.74 7.55 27.65
CA LEU A 562 2.16 8.95 27.72
C LEU A 562 2.95 9.40 26.49
N GLU A 563 3.68 8.50 25.83
CA GLU A 563 4.43 8.81 24.61
C GLU A 563 3.50 9.18 23.42
N GLN A 564 2.25 8.70 23.43
CA GLN A 564 1.20 9.01 22.44
C GLN A 564 0.46 10.33 22.71
N LEU A 565 0.76 10.99 23.84
CA LEU A 565 0.15 12.26 24.25
C LEU A 565 1.12 13.42 24.02
N ALA A 566 0.59 14.53 23.52
CA ALA A 566 1.33 15.78 23.41
C ALA A 566 1.36 16.52 24.76
N LYS A 567 0.21 16.62 25.42
CA LYS A 567 0.03 17.22 26.76
C LYS A 567 -1.29 16.78 27.39
N ILE A 568 -1.42 16.99 28.70
CA ILE A 568 -2.65 16.79 29.47
C ILE A 568 -3.00 18.12 30.14
N GLU A 569 -4.22 18.59 29.95
CA GLU A 569 -4.76 19.75 30.67
C GLU A 569 -5.86 19.32 31.63
N ARG A 570 -5.98 20.03 32.75
CA ARG A 570 -7.06 19.88 33.73
C ARG A 570 -7.65 21.25 34.06
N VAL A 571 -8.96 21.34 34.17
CA VAL A 571 -9.68 22.54 34.63
C VAL A 571 -10.89 22.15 35.47
N GLU A 572 -11.22 22.96 36.47
CA GLU A 572 -12.45 22.79 37.24
C GLU A 572 -13.64 23.35 36.47
N ILE A 573 -14.73 22.59 36.40
CA ILE A 573 -15.96 22.94 35.72
C ILE A 573 -17.16 22.88 36.67
N ASN A 574 -18.16 23.72 36.43
CA ASN A 574 -19.43 23.62 37.13
C ASN A 574 -20.30 22.50 36.49
N PRO A 575 -20.68 21.45 37.24
CA PRO A 575 -21.44 20.33 36.68
C PRO A 575 -22.86 20.70 36.21
N GLU A 576 -23.45 21.81 36.71
CA GLU A 576 -24.81 22.24 36.33
C GLU A 576 -24.87 22.91 34.95
N ASN A 577 -23.77 23.51 34.48
CA ASN A 577 -23.76 24.28 33.23
C ASN A 577 -22.52 24.05 32.32
N PHE A 578 -21.56 23.26 32.80
CA PHE A 578 -20.27 22.90 32.17
C PHE A 578 -19.32 24.08 31.88
N GLN A 579 -19.56 25.24 32.50
CA GLN A 579 -18.64 26.37 32.39
C GLN A 579 -17.37 26.13 33.22
N GLU A 580 -16.22 26.53 32.67
CA GLU A 580 -14.94 26.59 33.38
C GLU A 580 -15.04 27.60 34.52
N ILE A 581 -14.80 27.14 35.76
CA ILE A 581 -14.79 27.98 36.96
C ILE A 581 -13.38 28.11 37.57
N GLY A 582 -12.45 27.25 37.17
CA GLY A 582 -11.04 27.29 37.55
C GLY A 582 -10.10 27.75 36.42
N HIS A 583 -8.80 27.72 36.69
CA HIS A 583 -7.76 27.94 35.69
C HIS A 583 -7.31 26.61 35.06
N ARG A 584 -6.98 26.61 33.77
CA ARG A 584 -6.38 25.45 33.08
C ARG A 584 -4.95 25.23 33.57
N GLU A 585 -4.68 24.01 34.04
CA GLU A 585 -3.36 23.57 34.48
C GLU A 585 -2.84 22.47 33.56
N THR A 586 -1.56 22.51 33.19
CA THR A 586 -0.91 21.37 32.53
C THR A 586 -0.53 20.33 33.57
N VAL A 587 -1.04 19.11 33.42
CA VAL A 587 -0.80 18.00 34.35
C VAL A 587 0.48 17.26 33.94
N ASP A 588 1.48 17.27 34.81
CA ASP A 588 2.68 16.43 34.68
C ASP A 588 2.53 15.20 35.56
N VAL A 589 1.95 14.14 35.00
CA VAL A 589 1.68 12.87 35.71
C VAL A 589 2.95 12.16 36.22
N LYS A 590 4.14 12.58 35.77
CA LYS A 590 5.41 12.07 36.33
C LYS A 590 5.75 12.74 37.67
N LYS A 591 5.20 13.93 37.93
CA LYS A 591 5.40 14.72 39.15
C LYS A 591 4.21 14.65 40.09
N GLU A 592 3.00 14.52 39.53
CA GLU A 592 1.75 14.36 40.25
C GLU A 592 1.26 12.93 40.04
N LEU A 593 1.41 12.06 41.04
CA LEU A 593 0.95 10.65 40.97
C LEU A 593 -0.50 10.46 41.40
N GLN A 594 -1.06 11.45 42.10
CA GLN A 594 -2.41 11.41 42.66
C GLN A 594 -3.05 12.80 42.70
N PHE A 595 -4.37 12.86 42.67
CA PHE A 595 -5.15 14.09 42.76
C PHE A 595 -6.40 13.91 43.61
N SER A 596 -6.68 14.84 44.52
CA SER A 596 -7.75 14.68 45.52
C SER A 596 -8.54 15.96 45.84
N ASN A 597 -8.42 17.02 45.03
CA ASN A 597 -9.17 18.25 45.28
C ASN A 597 -10.66 18.03 44.96
N PRO A 598 -11.59 18.25 45.91
CA PRO A 598 -13.02 18.12 45.63
C PRO A 598 -13.46 19.02 44.48
N GLY A 599 -14.48 18.59 43.72
CA GLY A 599 -15.00 19.33 42.57
C GLY A 599 -15.22 18.45 41.34
N THR A 600 -15.71 19.04 40.26
CA THR A 600 -15.82 18.38 38.95
C THR A 600 -14.75 18.92 38.02
N TRP A 601 -13.95 18.02 37.46
CA TRP A 601 -12.73 18.35 36.74
C TRP A 601 -12.77 17.79 35.32
N HIS A 602 -12.52 18.64 34.33
CA HIS A 602 -12.37 18.23 32.94
C HIS A 602 -10.89 18.03 32.61
N TYR A 603 -10.53 16.79 32.29
CA TYR A 603 -9.24 16.41 31.76
C TYR A 603 -9.29 16.34 30.23
N ILE A 604 -8.35 17.02 29.57
CA ILE A 604 -8.21 17.06 28.12
C ILE A 604 -6.84 16.47 27.77
N PHE A 605 -6.86 15.30 27.13
CA PHE A 605 -5.67 14.56 26.71
C PHE A 605 -5.44 14.82 25.23
N TYR A 606 -4.46 15.66 24.90
CA TYR A 606 -4.14 15.97 23.51
C TYR A 606 -3.27 14.88 22.91
N LEU A 607 -3.70 14.33 21.78
CA LEU A 607 -3.05 13.21 21.11
C LEU A 607 -2.02 13.68 20.09
N LYS A 608 -1.07 12.79 19.77
CA LYS A 608 -0.15 12.98 18.66
C LYS A 608 -0.68 12.34 17.39
N ASP A 609 -1.57 13.05 16.70
CA ASP A 609 -2.22 12.56 15.47
C ASP A 609 -2.33 13.63 14.37
N ASN A 610 -1.51 14.68 14.44
CA ASN A 610 -1.40 15.68 13.38
C ASN A 610 0.06 15.88 12.98
N VAL A 611 0.32 15.72 11.68
CA VAL A 611 1.62 15.96 11.07
C VAL A 611 1.53 17.22 10.21
N ASN A 612 2.42 18.19 10.47
CA ASN A 612 2.47 19.39 9.67
C ASN A 612 2.89 19.03 8.23
N LYS A 613 2.00 19.30 7.27
CA LYS A 613 2.19 19.01 5.84
C LYS A 613 3.45 19.65 5.25
N THR A 614 3.90 20.79 5.79
CA THR A 614 5.16 21.42 5.34
C THR A 614 6.41 20.60 5.67
N SER A 615 6.33 19.68 6.65
CA SER A 615 7.43 18.80 7.05
C SER A 615 7.80 17.79 5.96
N TRP A 616 6.89 17.54 5.01
CA TRP A 616 7.06 16.61 3.90
C TRP A 616 7.73 17.26 2.66
N GLY A 617 7.76 18.60 2.58
CA GLY A 617 8.15 19.32 1.35
C GLY A 617 7.09 19.16 0.24
N GLU A 618 7.38 19.62 -0.98
CA GLU A 618 6.48 19.45 -2.14
C GLU A 618 6.27 17.97 -2.55
N ASN A 619 7.02 17.04 -1.95
CA ASN A 619 6.98 15.63 -2.26
C ASN A 619 6.05 14.83 -1.34
N SER A 620 5.07 14.19 -1.98
CA SER A 620 4.05 13.34 -1.40
C SER A 620 4.61 11.99 -0.91
N ILE A 621 3.70 11.10 -0.48
CA ILE A 621 3.97 9.68 -0.18
C ILE A 621 4.65 8.91 -1.32
N GLN A 622 4.70 9.47 -2.53
CA GLN A 622 5.37 8.90 -3.69
C GLN A 622 6.88 9.08 -3.63
N ASN A 623 7.39 10.06 -2.88
CA ASN A 623 8.84 10.32 -2.78
C ASN A 623 9.22 10.93 -1.41
N PRO A 624 9.08 10.16 -0.31
CA PRO A 624 9.37 10.64 1.04
C PRO A 624 10.84 11.10 1.20
N PRO A 625 11.13 12.07 2.08
CA PRO A 625 12.51 12.49 2.35
C PRO A 625 13.34 11.31 2.90
N ASN A 626 14.55 11.10 2.38
CA ASN A 626 15.42 10.00 2.80
C ASN A 626 16.18 10.31 4.11
N GLY A 627 16.16 9.36 5.05
CA GLY A 627 16.98 9.39 6.27
C GLY A 627 16.50 10.36 7.35
N LYS A 628 15.24 10.80 7.32
CA LYS A 628 14.66 11.73 8.29
C LYS A 628 13.26 11.28 8.72
N ASP A 629 13.07 11.06 10.01
CA ASP A 629 11.74 10.78 10.56
C ASP A 629 10.86 12.03 10.51
N ILE A 630 9.56 11.82 10.25
CA ILE A 630 8.51 12.83 10.35
C ILE A 630 7.52 12.33 11.39
N LEU A 631 7.40 13.05 12.50
CA LEU A 631 6.61 12.62 13.64
C LEU A 631 5.33 13.45 13.80
N ALA A 632 4.29 12.85 14.34
CA ALA A 632 3.09 13.55 14.74
C ALA A 632 3.35 14.48 15.94
N THR A 633 2.58 15.57 15.96
CA THR A 633 2.71 16.64 16.96
C THR A 633 1.52 16.64 17.91
N GLN A 634 0.62 17.62 17.83
CA GLN A 634 -0.59 17.68 18.65
C GLN A 634 -1.78 17.67 17.70
N GLY A 635 -2.83 16.90 17.90
CA GLY A 635 -4.03 16.94 17.07
C GLY A 635 -5.31 16.85 17.90
N SER A 636 -6.10 15.79 17.70
CA SER A 636 -7.38 15.61 18.40
C SER A 636 -7.20 15.31 19.90
N ALA A 637 -8.28 15.43 20.66
CA ALA A 637 -8.26 15.23 22.11
C ALA A 637 -9.22 14.11 22.58
N ILE A 638 -8.86 13.54 23.72
CA ILE A 638 -9.70 12.66 24.55
C ILE A 638 -10.16 13.46 25.76
N HIS A 639 -11.42 13.28 26.13
CA HIS A 639 -12.08 14.05 27.17
C HIS A 639 -12.50 13.12 28.31
N LYS A 640 -12.05 13.41 29.53
CA LYS A 640 -12.49 12.70 30.73
C LYS A 640 -12.99 13.70 31.77
N ILE A 641 -14.17 13.46 32.32
CA ILE A 641 -14.78 14.29 33.38
C ILE A 641 -14.67 13.53 34.69
N ILE A 642 -14.17 14.15 35.76
CA ILE A 642 -13.99 13.48 37.05
C ILE A 642 -14.64 14.31 38.14
N THR A 643 -15.64 13.75 38.79
CA THR A 643 -16.25 14.32 39.99
C THR A 643 -15.64 13.67 41.23
N LEU A 644 -14.95 14.49 42.02
CA LEU A 644 -14.39 14.15 43.32
C LEU A 644 -15.32 14.66 44.42
N ASP A 645 -16.06 13.77 45.07
CA ASP A 645 -17.04 14.13 46.11
C ASP A 645 -16.76 13.43 47.44
N SER A 646 -16.56 14.19 48.51
CA SER A 646 -16.29 13.65 49.85
C SER A 646 -17.42 12.81 50.47
N ALA A 647 -18.65 12.86 49.96
CA ALA A 647 -19.82 12.18 50.52
C ALA A 647 -19.97 10.72 50.06
N LYS A 648 -20.19 9.79 51.00
CA LYS A 648 -20.31 8.34 50.71
C LYS A 648 -21.58 8.04 49.90
N GLU A 649 -22.67 8.75 50.15
CA GLU A 649 -23.96 8.65 49.44
C GLU A 649 -23.94 9.10 47.97
N ASN A 650 -22.86 9.77 47.53
CA ASN A 650 -22.70 10.31 46.19
C ASN A 650 -21.85 9.43 45.27
N TYR A 651 -21.56 8.20 45.70
CA TYR A 651 -20.95 7.17 44.87
C TYR A 651 -21.97 6.60 43.86
N ARG A 652 -22.48 7.46 42.98
CA ARG A 652 -23.50 7.23 41.95
C ARG A 652 -22.88 7.40 40.55
N ARG A 653 -23.64 7.14 39.49
CA ARG A 653 -23.18 7.46 38.13
C ARG A 653 -23.20 8.97 37.93
N PHE A 654 -22.42 9.46 36.96
CA PHE A 654 -22.29 10.90 36.72
C PHE A 654 -23.64 11.56 36.39
N LEU A 655 -24.47 10.90 35.56
CA LEU A 655 -25.80 11.40 35.20
C LEU A 655 -26.84 11.25 36.33
N ASP A 656 -26.55 10.52 37.40
CA ASP A 656 -27.43 10.38 38.57
C ASP A 656 -27.17 11.47 39.64
N LEU A 657 -26.14 12.30 39.44
CA LEU A 657 -25.85 13.44 40.31
C LEU A 657 -26.91 14.53 40.09
N GLU A 658 -27.40 15.15 41.17
CA GLU A 658 -28.45 16.17 41.09
C GLU A 658 -28.06 17.34 40.17
N ALA A 659 -26.79 17.76 40.22
CA ALA A 659 -26.27 18.82 39.36
C ALA A 659 -26.29 18.43 37.88
N SER A 660 -25.96 17.17 37.55
CA SER A 660 -25.97 16.66 36.18
C SER A 660 -27.40 16.47 35.66
N GLN A 661 -28.33 15.99 36.49
CA GLN A 661 -29.74 15.80 36.12
C GLN A 661 -30.45 17.12 35.76
N LYS A 662 -30.02 18.23 36.38
CA LYS A 662 -30.52 19.58 36.08
C LYS A 662 -29.91 20.17 34.80
N ASN A 663 -28.86 19.54 34.25
CA ASN A 663 -28.10 20.07 33.13
C ASN A 663 -28.59 19.46 31.80
N SER A 664 -29.24 20.30 30.98
CA SER A 664 -29.76 19.89 29.66
C SER A 664 -28.69 19.70 28.58
N LYS A 665 -27.40 19.92 28.88
CA LYS A 665 -26.31 19.77 27.90
C LYS A 665 -25.64 18.41 27.94
N VAL A 666 -25.86 17.60 28.97
CA VAL A 666 -25.17 16.33 29.12
C VAL A 666 -26.15 15.18 28.92
N HIS A 667 -25.77 14.25 28.07
CA HIS A 667 -26.56 13.07 27.74
C HIS A 667 -25.70 11.82 27.78
N GLU A 668 -26.33 10.66 27.86
CA GLU A 668 -25.65 9.41 27.57
C GLU A 668 -25.25 9.39 26.08
N TRP A 669 -24.04 8.94 25.77
CA TRP A 669 -23.46 9.04 24.43
C TRP A 669 -24.28 8.34 23.33
N PHE A 670 -24.66 7.07 23.50
CA PHE A 670 -25.40 6.31 22.49
C PHE A 670 -26.87 6.73 22.34
N THR A 671 -27.38 7.58 23.22
CA THR A 671 -28.76 8.08 23.15
C THR A 671 -28.92 9.35 22.32
N VAL A 672 -27.83 10.09 22.07
CA VAL A 672 -27.84 11.25 21.16
C VAL A 672 -27.68 10.82 19.69
N PRO A 673 -28.13 11.64 18.71
CA PRO A 673 -28.06 11.28 17.29
C PRO A 673 -26.68 10.81 16.83
N SER A 674 -25.62 11.51 17.22
CA SER A 674 -24.24 11.15 16.84
C SER A 674 -23.80 9.79 17.39
N GLY A 675 -24.13 9.46 18.64
CA GLY A 675 -23.85 8.14 19.18
C GLY A 675 -24.69 7.05 18.53
N GLY A 676 -25.95 7.36 18.19
CA GLY A 676 -26.81 6.50 17.37
C GLY A 676 -26.19 6.19 16.00
N HIS A 677 -25.71 7.21 15.28
CA HIS A 677 -25.03 7.04 13.99
C HIS A 677 -23.81 6.13 14.10
N LEU A 678 -22.98 6.31 15.15
CA LEU A 678 -21.83 5.47 15.42
C LEU A 678 -22.24 4.03 15.73
N ARG A 679 -23.29 3.83 16.51
CA ARG A 679 -23.81 2.50 16.80
C ARG A 679 -24.25 1.78 15.53
N THR A 680 -25.01 2.45 14.68
CA THR A 680 -25.44 1.92 13.39
C THR A 680 -24.24 1.63 12.49
N PHE A 681 -23.20 2.48 12.49
CA PHE A 681 -21.91 2.22 11.82
C PHE A 681 -21.27 0.92 12.30
N MET A 682 -21.12 0.76 13.61
CA MET A 682 -20.43 -0.39 14.20
C MET A 682 -21.17 -1.70 13.90
N LEU A 683 -22.50 -1.71 13.99
CA LEU A 683 -23.33 -2.88 13.67
C LEU A 683 -23.31 -3.22 12.18
N SER A 684 -23.49 -2.21 11.31
CA SER A 684 -23.56 -2.42 9.86
C SER A 684 -22.24 -2.91 9.26
N ASN A 685 -21.12 -2.57 9.88
CA ASN A 685 -19.78 -2.99 9.46
C ASN A 685 -19.25 -4.21 10.24
N ASN A 686 -20.09 -4.88 11.06
CA ASN A 686 -19.69 -6.00 11.91
C ASN A 686 -18.47 -5.71 12.79
N LEU A 687 -18.29 -4.45 13.20
CA LEU A 687 -17.25 -4.06 14.16
C LEU A 687 -17.63 -4.49 15.58
N ILE A 688 -18.95 -4.63 15.82
CA ILE A 688 -19.54 -5.20 17.01
C ILE A 688 -20.67 -6.16 16.61
N THR A 689 -20.99 -7.10 17.50
CA THR A 689 -22.15 -7.99 17.36
C THR A 689 -23.25 -7.62 18.36
N PRO A 690 -24.53 -7.97 18.11
CA PRO A 690 -25.62 -7.77 19.09
C PRO A 690 -25.40 -8.50 20.43
N THR A 691 -24.49 -9.49 20.47
CA THR A 691 -24.14 -10.22 21.70
C THR A 691 -23.06 -9.51 22.52
N GLU A 692 -22.25 -8.65 21.88
CA GLU A 692 -21.35 -7.73 22.56
C GLU A 692 -22.18 -6.54 23.06
N LYS A 693 -22.31 -6.42 24.39
CA LYS A 693 -23.02 -5.28 24.97
C LYS A 693 -22.21 -4.01 24.67
N LEU A 694 -22.83 -2.99 24.08
CA LEU A 694 -22.24 -1.66 23.87
C LEU A 694 -21.57 -1.10 25.14
N GLU A 695 -22.14 -1.42 26.31
CA GLU A 695 -21.62 -1.07 27.64
C GLU A 695 -20.25 -1.69 27.98
N LEU A 696 -19.82 -2.72 27.24
CA LEU A 696 -18.52 -3.39 27.43
C LEU A 696 -17.43 -2.81 26.53
N ILE A 697 -17.80 -1.99 25.54
CA ILE A 697 -16.84 -1.31 24.67
C ILE A 697 -16.21 -0.18 25.47
N LYS A 698 -14.88 -0.13 25.51
CA LYS A 698 -14.21 0.92 26.27
C LYS A 698 -14.26 2.26 25.54
N TYR A 699 -14.15 3.33 26.31
CA TYR A 699 -14.14 4.70 25.79
C TYR A 699 -13.16 4.89 24.62
N GLU A 700 -11.93 4.39 24.72
CA GLU A 700 -10.91 4.54 23.66
C GLU A 700 -11.27 3.82 22.37
N GLU A 701 -11.99 2.70 22.46
CA GLU A 701 -12.52 1.97 21.30
C GLU A 701 -13.68 2.73 20.65
N ILE A 702 -14.56 3.32 21.46
CA ILE A 702 -15.65 4.18 20.97
C ILE A 702 -15.06 5.38 20.20
N VAL A 703 -14.04 6.06 20.75
CA VAL A 703 -13.38 7.18 20.03
C VAL A 703 -12.69 6.70 18.75
N LYS A 704 -12.03 5.53 18.77
CA LYS A 704 -11.45 4.92 17.56
C LYS A 704 -12.51 4.69 16.49
N TYR A 705 -13.63 4.07 16.84
CA TYR A 705 -14.72 3.83 15.89
C TYR A 705 -15.38 5.13 15.43
N TRP A 706 -15.50 6.13 16.30
CA TRP A 706 -15.96 7.47 15.94
C TRP A 706 -15.10 8.09 14.84
N ARG A 707 -13.77 8.04 15.00
CA ARG A 707 -12.82 8.53 13.97
C ARG A 707 -12.98 7.82 12.63
N GLN A 708 -13.20 6.51 12.66
CA GLN A 708 -13.42 5.69 11.47
C GLN A 708 -14.75 6.04 10.79
N TYR A 709 -15.83 6.14 11.57
CA TYR A 709 -17.16 6.57 11.12
C TYR A 709 -17.09 7.95 10.45
N VAL A 710 -16.51 8.95 11.13
CA VAL A 710 -16.40 10.32 10.62
C VAL A 710 -15.67 10.33 9.27
N SER A 711 -14.57 9.59 9.17
CA SER A 711 -13.79 9.49 7.93
C SER A 711 -14.55 8.79 6.81
N ALA A 712 -15.24 7.69 7.11
CA ALA A 712 -16.02 6.94 6.13
C ALA A 712 -17.18 7.78 5.57
N ALA A 713 -17.86 8.54 6.43
CA ALA A 713 -18.95 9.42 6.05
C ALA A 713 -18.49 10.59 5.17
N ILE A 714 -17.44 11.34 5.57
CA ILE A 714 -16.93 12.48 4.79
C ILE A 714 -16.40 12.02 3.43
N ASN A 715 -15.78 10.85 3.36
CA ASN A 715 -15.27 10.30 2.11
C ASN A 715 -16.35 9.62 1.24
N GLY A 716 -17.62 9.62 1.68
CA GLY A 716 -18.76 9.10 0.94
C GLY A 716 -18.81 7.57 0.80
N HIS A 717 -18.23 6.85 1.76
CA HIS A 717 -18.10 5.39 1.77
C HIS A 717 -19.09 4.68 2.72
N MET A 718 -20.17 5.35 3.13
CA MET A 718 -21.21 4.70 3.93
C MET A 718 -22.07 3.78 3.05
N THR A 719 -22.17 2.52 3.44
CA THR A 719 -22.94 1.47 2.75
C THR A 719 -24.32 1.25 3.36
N TYR A 720 -24.66 2.00 4.40
CA TYR A 720 -25.89 1.88 5.18
C TYR A 720 -26.50 3.25 5.42
N ASP A 721 -27.76 3.26 5.84
CA ASP A 721 -28.46 4.48 6.24
C ASP A 721 -28.14 4.78 7.72
N PRO A 722 -27.34 5.82 8.02
CA PRO A 722 -27.00 6.19 9.38
C PRO A 722 -28.19 6.70 10.21
N GLU A 723 -29.30 7.11 9.58
CA GLU A 723 -30.47 7.66 10.28
C GLU A 723 -31.37 6.57 10.88
N LYS A 724 -31.13 5.31 10.53
CA LYS A 724 -31.89 4.20 11.07
C LYS A 724 -31.50 3.94 12.53
N ASP A 725 -32.41 4.28 13.45
CA ASP A 725 -32.33 3.83 14.84
C ASP A 725 -32.55 2.31 14.89
N ASP A 726 -31.57 1.59 15.41
CA ASP A 726 -31.61 0.14 15.55
C ASP A 726 -32.33 -0.31 16.83
N ARG A 727 -32.73 0.61 17.70
CA ARG A 727 -33.52 0.33 18.90
C ARG A 727 -34.99 0.08 18.57
N ALA A 728 -35.65 -0.73 19.40
CA ALA A 728 -37.09 -0.95 19.29
C ALA A 728 -37.86 0.30 19.76
N ASN A 729 -38.51 0.99 18.83
CA ASN A 729 -39.38 2.12 19.15
C ASN A 729 -40.70 1.64 19.75
N LEU A 730 -40.91 1.91 21.04
CA LEU A 730 -42.10 1.54 21.81
C LEU A 730 -43.40 2.19 21.28
N GLU A 731 -43.34 3.35 20.63
CA GLU A 731 -44.55 3.97 20.05
C GLU A 731 -45.09 3.20 18.84
N ASN A 732 -44.24 2.42 18.17
CA ASN A 732 -44.66 1.50 17.12
C ASN A 732 -45.42 0.28 17.69
N TRP A 733 -45.49 0.17 19.02
CA TRP A 733 -46.25 -0.85 19.70
C TRP A 733 -47.59 -0.27 20.15
N SER A 734 -48.68 -0.80 19.60
CA SER A 734 -50.02 -0.47 20.12
C SER A 734 -50.15 -0.90 21.59
N PRO A 735 -51.08 -0.31 22.36
CA PRO A 735 -51.20 -0.56 23.79
C PRO A 735 -51.33 -2.04 24.16
N ILE A 736 -50.88 -2.39 25.36
CA ILE A 736 -51.01 -3.73 25.94
C ILE A 736 -52.08 -3.71 27.04
N TYR A 737 -52.92 -4.75 27.10
CA TYR A 737 -53.96 -4.88 28.12
C TYR A 737 -53.84 -6.20 28.86
N PHE A 738 -54.01 -6.20 30.18
CA PHE A 738 -54.18 -7.43 30.95
C PHE A 738 -55.16 -7.27 32.13
N PRO A 739 -55.99 -8.28 32.39
CA PRO A 739 -56.87 -8.32 33.55
C PRO A 739 -56.15 -8.80 34.81
N MET A 740 -56.73 -8.47 35.97
CA MET A 740 -56.32 -8.97 37.27
C MET A 740 -57.49 -8.95 38.27
N ARG A 741 -57.31 -9.61 39.43
CA ARG A 741 -58.21 -9.52 40.58
C ARG A 741 -57.38 -9.41 41.85
N LYS A 742 -57.16 -8.20 42.37
CA LYS A 742 -56.39 -7.94 43.60
C LYS A 742 -57.09 -6.89 44.47
N LYS A 743 -57.17 -7.15 45.78
CA LYS A 743 -57.74 -6.24 46.79
C LYS A 743 -56.69 -5.53 47.66
N GLU A 744 -55.42 -5.90 47.52
CA GLU A 744 -54.29 -5.32 48.25
C GLU A 744 -53.33 -4.60 47.30
N GLU A 745 -52.89 -3.40 47.66
CA GLU A 745 -52.02 -2.58 46.81
C GLU A 745 -50.66 -3.23 46.51
N LEU A 746 -50.04 -3.87 47.51
CA LEU A 746 -48.75 -4.52 47.33
C LEU A 746 -48.85 -5.67 46.32
N ALA A 747 -49.86 -6.52 46.47
CA ALA A 747 -50.11 -7.64 45.57
C ALA A 747 -50.48 -7.19 44.14
N ALA A 748 -51.25 -6.10 44.01
CA ALA A 748 -51.55 -5.48 42.72
C ALA A 748 -50.27 -4.96 42.04
N ARG A 749 -49.41 -4.26 42.79
CA ARG A 749 -48.16 -3.69 42.29
C ARG A 749 -47.20 -4.75 41.80
N GLU A 750 -46.98 -5.80 42.59
CA GLU A 750 -46.11 -6.93 42.21
C GLU A 750 -46.61 -7.63 40.94
N TYR A 751 -47.91 -7.89 40.86
CA TYR A 751 -48.54 -8.50 39.68
C TYR A 751 -48.35 -7.65 38.42
N ILE A 752 -48.62 -6.34 38.50
CA ILE A 752 -48.47 -5.42 37.36
C ILE A 752 -47.02 -5.38 36.87
N ILE A 753 -46.05 -5.24 37.77
CA ILE A 753 -44.62 -5.21 37.42
C ILE A 753 -44.21 -6.52 36.75
N GLN A 754 -44.65 -7.66 37.29
CA GLN A 754 -44.33 -8.97 36.72
C GLN A 754 -44.92 -9.15 35.32
N LYS A 755 -46.18 -8.75 35.12
CA LYS A 755 -46.83 -8.83 33.80
C LYS A 755 -46.17 -7.93 32.77
N ILE A 756 -45.85 -6.69 33.13
CA ILE A 756 -45.11 -5.78 32.24
C ILE A 756 -43.74 -6.36 31.89
N LYS A 757 -42.99 -6.91 32.87
CA LYS A 757 -41.71 -7.56 32.61
C LYS A 757 -41.81 -8.70 31.60
N LEU A 758 -42.82 -9.57 31.73
CA LEU A 758 -43.04 -10.68 30.79
C LEU A 758 -43.33 -10.18 29.37
N GLN A 759 -44.13 -9.12 29.23
CA GLN A 759 -44.42 -8.53 27.92
C GLN A 759 -43.17 -7.86 27.32
N MET A 760 -42.40 -7.14 28.14
CA MET A 760 -41.18 -6.44 27.71
C MET A 760 -40.03 -7.40 27.37
N LEU A 761 -40.00 -8.63 27.91
CA LEU A 761 -39.06 -9.68 27.47
C LEU A 761 -39.24 -10.06 25.99
N GLY A 762 -40.45 -9.91 25.46
CA GLY A 762 -40.74 -10.07 24.03
C GLY A 762 -40.29 -8.87 23.18
N ILE A 763 -39.97 -7.73 23.80
CA ILE A 763 -39.61 -6.46 23.16
C ILE A 763 -38.13 -6.17 23.42
N GLY A 764 -37.26 -6.92 22.74
CA GLY A 764 -35.82 -6.92 23.01
C GLY A 764 -35.53 -7.44 24.43
N THR A 765 -34.28 -7.76 24.73
CA THR A 765 -33.87 -8.21 26.07
C THR A 765 -33.84 -7.05 27.09
N SER A 766 -34.93 -6.28 27.16
CA SER A 766 -35.05 -5.04 27.92
C SER A 766 -35.23 -5.32 29.42
N ILE A 767 -34.54 -4.54 30.25
CA ILE A 767 -34.44 -4.75 31.70
C ILE A 767 -35.17 -3.62 32.44
N TYR A 768 -36.11 -3.97 33.33
CA TYR A 768 -36.82 -3.01 34.18
C TYR A 768 -35.87 -2.16 35.02
N GLN A 769 -36.17 -0.87 35.17
CA GLN A 769 -35.37 0.19 35.84
C GLN A 769 -34.04 0.51 35.18
N LYS A 770 -33.60 -0.26 34.19
CA LYS A 770 -32.41 0.03 33.39
C LYS A 770 -32.78 0.60 32.02
N ASP A 771 -33.59 -0.14 31.26
CA ASP A 771 -34.01 0.23 29.90
C ASP A 771 -35.38 0.91 29.89
N TYR A 772 -36.22 0.66 30.90
CA TYR A 772 -37.52 1.32 31.03
C TYR A 772 -37.97 1.49 32.49
N THR A 773 -38.79 2.51 32.73
CA THR A 773 -39.56 2.74 33.95
C THR A 773 -41.05 2.54 33.69
N ILE A 774 -41.83 2.36 34.76
CA ILE A 774 -43.29 2.34 34.69
C ILE A 774 -43.78 3.59 35.41
N GLU A 775 -44.65 4.34 34.76
CA GLU A 775 -45.12 5.63 35.24
C GLU A 775 -46.62 5.78 35.00
N SER A 776 -47.25 6.67 35.74
CA SER A 776 -48.61 7.13 35.42
C SER A 776 -48.64 7.84 34.07
N MET A 777 -49.83 8.03 33.50
CA MET A 777 -49.99 8.83 32.28
C MET A 777 -49.42 10.26 32.41
N ASN A 778 -49.31 10.77 33.65
CA ASN A 778 -48.81 12.10 34.02
C ASN A 778 -47.33 12.11 34.50
N GLY A 779 -46.60 11.00 34.39
CA GLY A 779 -45.16 10.92 34.73
C GLY A 779 -44.84 10.67 36.21
N THR A 780 -45.82 10.23 37.02
CA THR A 780 -45.56 9.81 38.40
C THR A 780 -44.96 8.40 38.40
N PRO A 781 -43.79 8.16 39.04
CA PRO A 781 -43.23 6.81 39.14
C PRO A 781 -44.23 5.83 39.74
N PHE A 782 -44.40 4.66 39.12
CA PHE A 782 -45.43 3.70 39.51
C PHE A 782 -45.32 3.36 40.99
N GLU A 783 -44.11 3.12 41.50
CA GLU A 783 -43.82 2.81 42.91
C GLU A 783 -44.36 3.83 43.91
N LYS A 784 -44.60 5.07 43.48
CA LYS A 784 -45.10 6.17 44.31
C LYS A 784 -46.60 6.46 44.12
N MET A 785 -47.28 5.75 43.22
CA MET A 785 -48.72 5.92 42.99
C MET A 785 -49.54 5.31 44.13
N ASP A 786 -50.61 6.00 44.53
CA ASP A 786 -51.67 5.48 45.42
C ASP A 786 -52.59 4.54 44.60
N LEU A 787 -52.73 3.28 45.03
CA LEU A 787 -53.54 2.28 44.33
C LEU A 787 -54.83 1.93 45.10
N SER A 788 -55.14 2.62 46.19
CA SER A 788 -56.24 2.30 47.11
C SER A 788 -57.61 2.23 46.43
N GLN A 789 -57.92 3.21 45.59
CA GLN A 789 -59.14 3.21 44.77
C GLN A 789 -59.12 2.05 43.76
N PHE A 790 -58.00 1.82 43.08
CA PHE A 790 -57.89 0.79 42.05
C PHE A 790 -58.05 -0.64 42.60
N VAL A 791 -57.66 -0.88 43.86
CA VAL A 791 -57.85 -2.19 44.53
C VAL A 791 -59.18 -2.32 45.26
N SER A 792 -60.01 -1.27 45.31
CA SER A 792 -61.29 -1.24 46.01
C SER A 792 -62.46 -1.91 45.26
N ILE A 793 -62.16 -2.95 44.48
CA ILE A 793 -63.17 -3.70 43.71
C ILE A 793 -64.14 -4.46 44.62
N SER A 794 -65.43 -4.38 44.30
CA SER A 794 -66.53 -5.00 45.06
C SER A 794 -67.73 -5.27 44.14
N GLU A 795 -68.78 -5.94 44.62
CA GLU A 795 -69.99 -6.13 43.80
C GLU A 795 -70.64 -4.81 43.33
N LYS A 796 -70.47 -3.72 44.09
CA LYS A 796 -70.97 -2.39 43.73
C LYS A 796 -70.03 -1.65 42.76
N ASN A 797 -68.76 -2.00 42.78
CA ASN A 797 -67.73 -1.46 41.91
C ASN A 797 -66.92 -2.62 41.31
N PRO A 798 -67.52 -3.37 40.38
CA PRO A 798 -66.99 -4.67 39.97
C PRO A 798 -65.70 -4.55 39.16
N VAL A 799 -65.42 -3.37 38.57
CA VAL A 799 -64.28 -3.14 37.70
C VAL A 799 -63.65 -1.79 37.98
N GLU A 800 -62.35 -1.78 38.21
CA GLU A 800 -61.51 -0.60 38.28
C GLU A 800 -60.44 -0.63 37.18
N LYS A 801 -60.08 0.54 36.66
CA LYS A 801 -59.16 0.65 35.50
C LYS A 801 -57.96 1.52 35.83
N LEU A 802 -56.80 1.09 35.38
CA LEU A 802 -55.53 1.81 35.53
C LEU A 802 -54.81 1.88 34.20
N ASP A 803 -54.46 3.09 33.77
CA ASP A 803 -53.62 3.31 32.58
C ASP A 803 -52.23 3.78 33.01
N LEU A 804 -51.21 3.09 32.51
CA LEU A 804 -49.79 3.33 32.78
C LEU A 804 -49.03 3.54 31.47
N LYS A 805 -47.83 4.11 31.59
CA LYS A 805 -46.83 4.15 30.53
C LYS A 805 -45.61 3.36 30.95
N VAL A 806 -45.14 2.52 30.04
CA VAL A 806 -43.77 2.01 30.05
C VAL A 806 -42.93 3.00 29.26
N VAL A 807 -42.03 3.71 29.93
CA VAL A 807 -41.22 4.77 29.34
C VAL A 807 -39.79 4.27 29.23
N SER A 808 -39.18 4.37 28.04
CA SER A 808 -37.76 4.08 27.87
C SER A 808 -36.96 5.02 28.76
N THR A 809 -35.99 4.50 29.51
CA THR A 809 -35.07 5.37 30.24
C THR A 809 -34.24 6.19 29.25
N PRO A 810 -33.76 7.39 29.65
CA PRO A 810 -32.85 8.18 28.82
C PRO A 810 -31.53 7.49 28.47
N GLU A 811 -31.23 6.33 29.08
CA GLU A 811 -29.98 5.58 28.93
C GLU A 811 -30.21 4.25 28.19
N SER A 812 -31.44 3.99 27.75
CA SER A 812 -31.82 2.73 27.12
C SER A 812 -31.12 2.53 25.77
N LEU A 813 -30.42 1.40 25.69
CA LEU A 813 -29.77 0.94 24.46
C LEU A 813 -30.65 -0.03 23.67
N ASN A 814 -31.79 -0.48 24.20
CA ASN A 814 -32.62 -1.50 23.53
C ASN A 814 -33.91 -0.94 22.94
N ILE A 815 -34.47 0.08 23.59
CA ILE A 815 -35.81 0.60 23.33
C ILE A 815 -35.83 2.13 23.42
N VAL A 816 -36.77 2.76 22.71
CA VAL A 816 -37.00 4.22 22.75
C VAL A 816 -38.49 4.54 22.86
N ASN A 817 -38.79 5.76 23.33
CA ASN A 817 -40.14 6.30 23.51
C ASN A 817 -40.96 5.53 24.55
N SER A 818 -42.29 5.50 24.41
CA SER A 818 -43.18 4.93 25.42
C SER A 818 -44.27 4.02 24.86
N LEU A 819 -44.70 3.07 25.68
CA LEU A 819 -45.78 2.13 25.41
C LEU A 819 -46.87 2.26 26.47
N THR A 820 -48.11 2.41 26.04
CA THR A 820 -49.26 2.45 26.95
C THR A 820 -49.63 1.04 27.40
N VAL A 821 -49.89 0.89 28.71
CA VAL A 821 -50.36 -0.34 29.33
C VAL A 821 -51.65 -0.06 30.09
N GLY A 822 -52.73 -0.78 29.77
CA GLY A 822 -54.01 -0.69 30.47
C GLY A 822 -54.28 -1.94 31.30
N ILE A 823 -54.65 -1.76 32.57
CA ILE A 823 -54.95 -2.82 33.50
C ILE A 823 -56.41 -2.70 33.95
N ASN A 824 -57.13 -3.83 33.91
CA ASN A 824 -58.47 -3.92 34.48
C ASN A 824 -58.43 -4.81 35.72
N ASN A 825 -58.76 -4.23 36.88
CA ASN A 825 -59.01 -4.99 38.10
C ASN A 825 -60.48 -5.36 38.13
N ASP A 826 -60.83 -6.63 37.96
CA ASP A 826 -62.20 -7.07 37.76
C ASP A 826 -62.54 -8.20 38.74
N ILE A 827 -63.67 -8.08 39.45
CA ILE A 827 -64.13 -9.11 40.39
C ILE A 827 -64.51 -10.42 39.68
N SER A 828 -64.89 -10.35 38.41
CA SER A 828 -65.22 -11.50 37.55
C SER A 828 -64.00 -12.18 36.92
N PHE A 829 -62.80 -11.60 37.07
CA PHE A 829 -61.58 -12.22 36.57
C PHE A 829 -61.24 -13.50 37.35
N ASP A 830 -60.99 -14.56 36.61
CA ASP A 830 -60.57 -15.88 37.10
C ASP A 830 -59.25 -16.26 36.44
N GLU A 831 -58.19 -16.31 37.24
CA GLU A 831 -56.83 -16.61 36.79
C GLU A 831 -56.72 -18.02 36.18
N ASP A 832 -57.59 -18.96 36.60
CA ASP A 832 -57.62 -20.30 36.04
C ASP A 832 -58.17 -20.29 34.60
N LEU A 833 -59.05 -19.36 34.23
CA LEU A 833 -59.66 -19.25 32.89
C LEU A 833 -58.85 -18.39 31.90
N TYR A 834 -57.85 -17.66 32.39
CA TYR A 834 -57.11 -16.64 31.66
C TYR A 834 -55.98 -17.16 30.77
N VAL A 835 -55.86 -16.72 29.53
CA VAL A 835 -54.69 -17.03 28.67
C VAL A 835 -53.89 -15.77 28.37
N ASP A 836 -52.58 -15.84 28.66
CA ASP A 836 -51.63 -14.79 28.29
C ASP A 836 -51.17 -15.02 26.84
N LEU A 837 -51.52 -14.08 25.95
CA LEU A 837 -51.19 -14.17 24.53
C LEU A 837 -49.68 -14.24 24.28
N SER A 838 -48.84 -13.72 25.18
CA SER A 838 -47.38 -13.84 25.06
C SER A 838 -46.87 -15.29 25.12
N THR A 839 -47.70 -16.22 25.64
CA THR A 839 -47.41 -17.66 25.67
C THR A 839 -47.91 -18.41 24.43
N VAL A 840 -48.72 -17.75 23.60
CA VAL A 840 -49.26 -18.32 22.36
C VAL A 840 -48.23 -18.18 21.25
N LYS A 841 -47.75 -19.30 20.73
CA LYS A 841 -46.81 -19.36 19.60
C LYS A 841 -47.57 -19.43 18.28
N PHE A 842 -47.30 -18.47 17.41
CA PHE A 842 -47.74 -18.47 16.01
C PHE A 842 -46.58 -18.85 15.10
N LYS A 843 -46.85 -19.67 14.07
CA LYS A 843 -45.86 -19.99 13.04
C LYS A 843 -45.73 -18.84 12.05
N ASN A 844 -44.49 -18.53 11.65
CA ASN A 844 -44.22 -17.62 10.53
C ASN A 844 -44.51 -18.30 9.19
N HIS A 845 -45.01 -17.54 8.23
CA HIS A 845 -45.32 -18.00 6.88
C HIS A 845 -44.40 -17.32 5.87
N GLU A 846 -43.81 -18.09 4.96
CA GLU A 846 -42.91 -17.57 3.93
C GLU A 846 -43.23 -18.23 2.60
N GLY A 847 -43.15 -17.47 1.50
CA GLY A 847 -43.20 -18.02 0.15
C GLY A 847 -43.52 -16.98 -0.91
N ASN A 848 -43.79 -17.46 -2.12
CA ASN A 848 -44.12 -16.62 -3.26
C ASN A 848 -45.63 -16.35 -3.33
N TRP A 849 -46.08 -15.25 -2.71
CA TRP A 849 -47.50 -14.93 -2.66
C TRP A 849 -48.07 -14.44 -3.99
N GLY A 850 -47.22 -13.90 -4.88
CA GLY A 850 -47.63 -13.55 -6.23
C GLY A 850 -48.04 -14.77 -7.06
N LYS A 851 -47.34 -15.91 -6.90
CA LYS A 851 -47.73 -17.19 -7.50
C LYS A 851 -48.90 -17.84 -6.76
N TRP A 852 -48.97 -17.68 -5.44
CA TRP A 852 -50.12 -18.15 -4.64
C TRP A 852 -51.43 -17.53 -5.13
N LEU A 853 -51.43 -16.22 -5.43
CA LEU A 853 -52.60 -15.50 -5.95
C LEU A 853 -53.06 -15.99 -7.34
N GLN A 854 -52.18 -16.68 -8.09
CA GLN A 854 -52.50 -17.25 -9.41
C GLN A 854 -53.15 -18.64 -9.32
N GLN A 855 -53.19 -19.27 -8.14
CA GLN A 855 -53.84 -20.57 -7.95
C GLN A 855 -55.37 -20.41 -7.83
N GLU A 856 -56.11 -21.39 -8.35
CA GLU A 856 -57.57 -21.39 -8.32
C GLU A 856 -58.10 -21.38 -6.87
N GLY A 857 -59.00 -20.45 -6.56
CA GLY A 857 -59.57 -20.28 -5.22
C GLY A 857 -58.81 -19.30 -4.31
N ASN A 858 -57.62 -18.85 -4.69
CA ASN A 858 -56.85 -17.84 -3.96
C ASN A 858 -57.15 -16.42 -4.47
N SER A 859 -57.23 -15.49 -3.54
CA SER A 859 -57.58 -14.08 -3.72
C SER A 859 -57.12 -13.26 -2.51
N ASN A 860 -57.07 -11.93 -2.63
CA ASN A 860 -56.80 -11.04 -1.49
C ASN A 860 -57.78 -11.29 -0.33
N GLU A 861 -59.06 -11.57 -0.63
CA GLU A 861 -60.09 -11.87 0.37
C GLU A 861 -59.83 -13.21 1.08
N SER A 862 -59.45 -14.24 0.34
CA SER A 862 -59.07 -15.53 0.94
C SER A 862 -57.77 -15.44 1.74
N PHE A 863 -56.84 -14.56 1.37
CA PHE A 863 -55.63 -14.32 2.17
C PHE A 863 -56.00 -13.65 3.50
N TYR A 864 -56.79 -12.57 3.44
CA TYR A 864 -57.31 -11.88 4.61
C TYR A 864 -58.02 -12.85 5.57
N LYS A 865 -58.93 -13.67 5.02
CA LYS A 865 -59.66 -14.66 5.80
C LYS A 865 -58.74 -15.75 6.37
N ASN A 866 -57.96 -16.43 5.52
CA ASN A 866 -57.25 -17.64 5.92
C ASN A 866 -56.02 -17.35 6.79
N TYR A 867 -55.26 -16.30 6.46
CA TYR A 867 -53.96 -16.02 7.08
C TYR A 867 -54.00 -15.00 8.20
N LEU A 868 -55.05 -14.17 8.29
CA LEU A 868 -55.20 -13.18 9.36
C LEU A 868 -56.31 -13.55 10.34
N LEU A 869 -57.53 -13.85 9.86
CA LEU A 869 -58.66 -14.14 10.75
C LEU A 869 -58.71 -15.60 11.22
N ASP A 870 -58.88 -16.55 10.29
CA ASP A 870 -59.11 -17.96 10.59
C ASP A 870 -57.88 -18.56 11.28
N TYR A 871 -56.68 -18.29 10.79
CA TYR A 871 -55.45 -18.79 11.39
C TYR A 871 -55.29 -18.34 12.85
N VAL A 872 -55.59 -17.08 13.16
CA VAL A 872 -55.53 -16.56 14.53
C VAL A 872 -56.58 -17.22 15.41
N SER A 873 -57.83 -17.26 14.94
CA SER A 873 -58.95 -17.88 15.67
C SER A 873 -58.70 -19.35 15.97
N GLU A 874 -58.29 -20.14 14.96
CA GLU A 874 -58.03 -21.57 15.10
C GLU A 874 -56.84 -21.86 16.02
N THR A 875 -55.78 -21.04 15.95
CA THR A 875 -54.64 -21.17 16.86
C THR A 875 -55.09 -20.90 18.30
N LEU A 876 -55.82 -19.81 18.55
CA LEU A 876 -56.30 -19.51 19.90
C LEU A 876 -57.26 -20.59 20.43
N ASP A 877 -58.10 -21.17 19.57
CA ASP A 877 -58.99 -22.26 19.95
C ASP A 877 -58.24 -23.54 20.34
N LEU A 878 -57.09 -23.85 19.69
CA LEU A 878 -56.24 -24.96 20.12
C LEU A 878 -55.66 -24.74 21.53
N TYR A 879 -55.20 -23.52 21.83
CA TYR A 879 -54.70 -23.19 23.16
C TYR A 879 -55.82 -23.21 24.21
N ARG A 880 -57.03 -22.75 23.84
CA ARG A 880 -58.24 -22.86 24.67
C ARG A 880 -58.55 -24.32 25.00
N LYS A 881 -58.60 -25.19 23.99
CA LYS A 881 -58.88 -26.62 24.15
C LYS A 881 -57.84 -27.30 25.03
N ALA A 882 -56.56 -27.08 24.74
CA ALA A 882 -55.46 -27.63 25.54
C ALA A 882 -55.54 -27.16 27.00
N LYS A 883 -55.90 -25.90 27.24
CA LYS A 883 -56.08 -25.39 28.60
C LYS A 883 -57.33 -25.96 29.27
N ASN A 884 -58.45 -26.11 28.57
CA ASN A 884 -59.65 -26.77 29.10
C ASN A 884 -59.38 -28.22 29.52
N GLU A 885 -58.51 -28.95 28.81
CA GLU A 885 -58.07 -30.29 29.22
C GLU A 885 -57.35 -30.30 30.58
N THR A 886 -56.73 -29.17 30.97
CA THR A 886 -56.07 -29.00 32.28
C THR A 886 -56.97 -28.44 33.40
N LEU A 887 -58.19 -27.99 33.07
CA LEU A 887 -59.14 -27.37 34.00
C LEU A 887 -60.21 -28.33 34.54
N ILE A 888 -60.12 -29.61 34.17
CA ILE A 888 -60.96 -30.67 34.69
C ILE A 888 -60.47 -31.04 36.09
N GLN A 889 -61.38 -31.09 37.07
CA GLN A 889 -61.06 -31.41 38.46
C GLN A 889 -60.04 -30.48 39.13
N ILE A 890 -60.21 -29.15 39.00
CA ILE A 890 -59.39 -28.20 39.75
C ILE A 890 -59.99 -27.90 41.13
N PRO A 891 -59.16 -27.64 42.16
CA PRO A 891 -59.67 -27.28 43.48
C PRO A 891 -60.47 -25.98 43.44
N GLU A 892 -61.69 -26.03 43.97
CA GLU A 892 -62.53 -24.86 44.19
C GLU A 892 -61.83 -23.92 45.19
N LYS A 893 -61.83 -22.62 44.87
CA LYS A 893 -61.24 -21.58 45.69
C LYS A 893 -62.35 -20.70 46.26
N ASP A 894 -62.24 -20.33 47.54
CA ASP A 894 -63.14 -19.35 48.17
C ASP A 894 -62.89 -17.93 47.65
N GLU A 895 -63.67 -16.96 48.13
CA GLU A 895 -63.57 -15.55 47.73
C GLU A 895 -62.21 -14.90 48.02
N ASN A 896 -61.40 -15.53 48.88
CA ASN A 896 -60.05 -15.13 49.27
C ASN A 896 -58.96 -15.94 48.56
N GLY A 897 -59.33 -16.89 47.69
CA GLY A 897 -58.41 -17.72 46.92
C GLY A 897 -57.94 -19.00 47.63
N ASN A 898 -58.48 -19.33 48.81
CA ASN A 898 -58.10 -20.55 49.53
C ASN A 898 -58.86 -21.76 49.00
N VAL A 899 -58.18 -22.91 48.92
CA VAL A 899 -58.79 -24.16 48.47
C VAL A 899 -59.86 -24.64 49.46
N THR A 900 -61.09 -24.82 49.00
CA THR A 900 -62.25 -25.24 49.81
C THR A 900 -62.33 -26.76 50.03
N GLY A 901 -61.48 -27.52 49.36
CA GLY A 901 -61.47 -29.00 49.38
C GLY A 901 -62.41 -29.65 48.38
N ASN A 902 -63.25 -28.89 47.68
CA ASN A 902 -64.07 -29.38 46.57
C ASN A 902 -63.31 -29.28 45.25
N LEU A 903 -63.75 -30.06 44.25
CA LEU A 903 -63.27 -29.97 42.87
C LEU A 903 -64.38 -29.43 41.98
N VAL A 904 -64.03 -28.51 41.08
CA VAL A 904 -64.95 -27.93 40.11
C VAL A 904 -64.38 -28.06 38.71
N ASP A 905 -65.25 -28.31 37.74
CA ASP A 905 -64.90 -28.27 36.33
C ASP A 905 -65.09 -26.84 35.82
N LYS A 906 -64.01 -26.25 35.32
CA LYS A 906 -64.05 -24.94 34.68
C LYS A 906 -63.84 -25.09 33.18
N VAL A 907 -64.53 -24.25 32.40
CA VAL A 907 -64.42 -24.23 30.94
C VAL A 907 -64.22 -22.80 30.48
N ILE A 908 -63.17 -22.59 29.68
CA ILE A 908 -62.91 -21.32 29.01
C ILE A 908 -63.88 -21.19 27.82
N PRO A 909 -64.70 -20.12 27.79
CA PRO A 909 -65.60 -19.84 26.67
C PRO A 909 -64.80 -19.54 25.40
N GLU A 910 -65.46 -19.62 24.24
CA GLU A 910 -64.83 -19.29 22.96
C GLU A 910 -64.40 -17.82 22.90
N TYR A 911 -63.19 -17.58 22.39
CA TYR A 911 -62.69 -16.23 22.19
C TYR A 911 -63.38 -15.58 21.00
N GLN A 912 -63.86 -14.36 21.18
CA GLN A 912 -64.56 -13.61 20.15
C GLN A 912 -63.66 -12.51 19.57
N TYR A 913 -63.44 -12.54 18.26
CA TYR A 913 -62.78 -11.44 17.56
C TYR A 913 -63.55 -10.12 17.75
N GLY A 914 -62.85 -9.01 17.94
CA GLY A 914 -63.45 -7.70 18.19
C GLY A 914 -64.00 -7.50 19.61
N LYS A 915 -64.03 -8.54 20.44
CA LYS A 915 -64.41 -8.47 21.87
C LYS A 915 -63.29 -8.90 22.81
N ASP A 916 -62.65 -10.04 22.53
CA ASP A 916 -61.59 -10.62 23.34
C ASP A 916 -60.21 -10.36 22.75
N TYR A 917 -60.10 -10.38 21.41
CA TYR A 917 -58.85 -10.09 20.72
C TYR A 917 -59.05 -9.25 19.44
N ALA A 918 -58.01 -8.53 19.06
CA ALA A 918 -57.89 -7.69 17.87
C ALA A 918 -56.61 -8.04 17.10
N ILE A 919 -56.59 -7.76 15.80
CA ILE A 919 -55.46 -8.05 14.90
C ILE A 919 -54.99 -6.74 14.26
N PHE A 920 -53.67 -6.57 14.18
CA PHE A 920 -53.03 -5.37 13.63
C PHE A 920 -51.95 -5.79 12.63
N ILE A 921 -51.71 -4.96 11.61
CA ILE A 921 -50.67 -5.19 10.60
C ILE A 921 -49.66 -4.03 10.63
N ASN A 922 -48.36 -4.33 10.54
CA ASN A 922 -47.27 -3.37 10.30
C ASN A 922 -47.34 -2.05 11.09
N GLY A 923 -47.52 -2.14 12.41
CA GLY A 923 -47.50 -0.95 13.28
C GLY A 923 -48.74 -0.05 13.19
N ASN A 924 -49.78 -0.49 12.46
CA ASN A 924 -51.06 0.23 12.41
C ASN A 924 -51.66 0.38 13.83
N LYS A 925 -52.26 1.54 14.07
CA LYS A 925 -52.89 1.88 15.36
C LYS A 925 -54.31 1.34 15.47
N LEU A 926 -54.94 1.02 14.34
CA LEU A 926 -56.29 0.50 14.25
C LEU A 926 -56.27 -0.99 13.92
N ASP A 927 -57.29 -1.69 14.41
CA ASP A 927 -57.56 -3.08 14.06
C ASP A 927 -57.76 -3.24 12.55
N ILE A 928 -57.44 -4.41 12.00
CA ILE A 928 -57.52 -4.68 10.55
C ILE A 928 -58.91 -4.43 9.95
N GLU A 929 -60.00 -4.54 10.73
CA GLU A 929 -61.36 -4.22 10.26
C GLU A 929 -61.68 -2.72 10.30
N GLN A 930 -60.97 -1.95 11.12
CA GLN A 930 -61.18 -0.51 11.29
C GLN A 930 -60.26 0.33 10.38
N GLU A 931 -59.18 -0.26 9.89
CA GLU A 931 -58.19 0.39 9.05
C GLU A 931 -58.57 0.31 7.56
N LEU A 932 -58.99 1.45 6.99
CA LEU A 932 -59.46 1.56 5.60
C LEU A 932 -58.39 1.15 4.57
N SER A 933 -57.11 1.28 4.92
CA SER A 933 -55.96 0.99 4.05
C SER A 933 -55.56 -0.50 4.01
N THR A 934 -56.09 -1.34 4.89
CA THR A 934 -55.68 -2.75 5.03
C THR A 934 -55.80 -3.53 3.72
N LYS A 935 -56.88 -3.33 2.95
CA LYS A 935 -57.11 -4.05 1.70
C LYS A 935 -56.12 -3.65 0.59
N GLU A 936 -55.78 -2.36 0.53
CA GLU A 936 -54.77 -1.83 -0.39
C GLU A 936 -53.39 -2.37 -0.02
N TYR A 937 -53.05 -2.33 1.27
CA TYR A 937 -51.80 -2.87 1.79
C TYR A 937 -51.62 -4.37 1.49
N ILE A 938 -52.66 -5.20 1.72
CA ILE A 938 -52.61 -6.63 1.37
C ILE A 938 -52.40 -6.82 -0.13
N ASN A 939 -53.10 -6.05 -0.96
CA ASN A 939 -52.95 -6.14 -2.41
C ASN A 939 -51.51 -5.82 -2.85
N ASP A 940 -50.92 -4.76 -2.30
CA ASP A 940 -49.55 -4.35 -2.61
C ASP A 940 -48.54 -5.39 -2.12
N PHE A 941 -48.69 -5.87 -0.89
CA PHE A 941 -47.84 -6.91 -0.31
C PHE A 941 -47.84 -8.19 -1.13
N LEU A 942 -49.01 -8.69 -1.56
CA LEU A 942 -49.13 -9.94 -2.32
C LEU A 942 -48.54 -9.80 -3.75
N ASN A 943 -48.66 -8.61 -4.35
CA ASN A 943 -48.16 -8.30 -5.69
C ASN A 943 -46.73 -7.73 -5.72
N ALA A 944 -46.06 -7.67 -4.57
CA ALA A 944 -44.71 -7.14 -4.46
C ALA A 944 -43.74 -7.87 -5.40
N LYS A 945 -42.87 -7.11 -6.09
CA LYS A 945 -41.82 -7.65 -6.97
C LYS A 945 -40.48 -7.87 -6.25
N LYS A 946 -40.41 -7.47 -4.99
CA LYS A 946 -39.23 -7.57 -4.13
C LYS A 946 -39.60 -8.30 -2.84
N PHE A 947 -38.58 -8.71 -2.11
CA PHE A 947 -38.75 -9.29 -0.78
C PHE A 947 -39.48 -8.30 0.14
N GLU A 948 -40.58 -8.74 0.74
CA GLU A 948 -41.36 -7.93 1.67
C GLU A 948 -41.77 -8.76 2.90
N THR A 949 -41.99 -8.09 4.03
CA THR A 949 -42.43 -8.72 5.28
C THR A 949 -43.60 -7.96 5.87
N MET A 950 -44.67 -8.70 6.17
CA MET A 950 -45.84 -8.24 6.90
C MET A 950 -45.78 -8.82 8.31
N TRP A 951 -45.81 -7.93 9.30
CA TRP A 951 -45.93 -8.30 10.70
C TRP A 951 -47.39 -8.25 11.11
N VAL A 952 -47.90 -9.39 11.59
CA VAL A 952 -49.27 -9.52 12.10
C VAL A 952 -49.19 -9.63 13.61
N ARG A 953 -49.96 -8.81 14.31
CA ARG A 953 -49.94 -8.72 15.76
C ARG A 953 -51.33 -8.99 16.33
N VAL A 954 -51.42 -9.95 17.24
CA VAL A 954 -52.65 -10.36 17.92
C VAL A 954 -52.62 -9.83 19.35
N LYS A 955 -53.68 -9.16 19.79
CA LYS A 955 -53.75 -8.53 21.12
C LYS A 955 -55.05 -8.77 21.81
N ALA A 956 -55.02 -8.79 23.14
CA ALA A 956 -56.23 -8.76 23.95
C ALA A 956 -56.90 -7.38 23.83
N ILE A 957 -58.22 -7.34 23.83
CA ILE A 957 -58.99 -6.09 23.82
C ILE A 957 -59.20 -5.60 25.25
N ARG A 958 -59.17 -4.27 25.45
CA ARG A 958 -59.42 -3.67 26.76
C ARG A 958 -60.81 -4.07 27.26
N GLY A 959 -60.85 -4.76 28.40
CA GLY A 959 -62.08 -5.15 29.09
C GLY A 959 -62.35 -6.64 29.07
N THR A 960 -61.62 -7.42 28.26
CA THR A 960 -61.70 -8.88 28.36
C THR A 960 -61.08 -9.38 29.68
N VAL A 961 -61.67 -10.42 30.24
CA VAL A 961 -61.16 -11.17 31.41
C VAL A 961 -60.52 -12.50 30.99
N LEU A 962 -60.59 -12.86 29.70
CA LEU A 962 -60.19 -14.16 29.17
C LEU A 962 -58.79 -14.15 28.57
N LEU A 963 -58.40 -13.03 27.96
CA LEU A 963 -57.11 -12.85 27.30
C LEU A 963 -56.33 -11.69 27.93
N GLY A 964 -55.02 -11.71 27.78
CA GLY A 964 -54.18 -10.55 28.11
C GLY A 964 -52.87 -10.58 27.34
N GLY A 965 -52.21 -9.44 27.24
CA GLY A 965 -50.95 -9.32 26.50
C GLY A 965 -51.15 -9.23 24.99
N GLY A 966 -50.08 -9.56 24.26
CA GLY A 966 -50.09 -9.71 22.81
C GLY A 966 -48.96 -10.61 22.32
N THR A 967 -49.04 -10.97 21.05
CA THR A 967 -48.04 -11.79 20.35
C THR A 967 -48.03 -11.42 18.87
N ASP A 968 -47.00 -11.87 18.14
CA ASP A 968 -46.81 -11.55 16.73
C ASP A 968 -46.30 -12.74 15.91
N TYR A 969 -46.55 -12.67 14.60
CA TYR A 969 -45.96 -13.53 13.60
C TYR A 969 -45.72 -12.77 12.31
N LYS A 970 -44.92 -13.38 11.44
CA LYS A 970 -44.53 -12.81 10.15
C LYS A 970 -45.18 -13.56 9.01
N ILE A 971 -45.57 -12.81 8.00
CA ILE A 971 -45.83 -13.31 6.66
C ILE A 971 -44.80 -12.68 5.73
N ILE A 972 -44.00 -13.49 5.05
CA ILE A 972 -42.87 -13.07 4.22
C ILE A 972 -43.21 -13.37 2.77
N ASN A 973 -43.16 -12.34 1.92
CA ASN A 973 -43.26 -12.48 0.48
C ASN A 973 -41.88 -12.46 -0.15
N ASP A 974 -41.45 -13.61 -0.67
CA ASP A 974 -40.29 -13.72 -1.54
C ASP A 974 -40.75 -14.10 -2.96
N PRO A 975 -40.86 -13.11 -3.87
CA PRO A 975 -41.25 -13.34 -5.26
C PRO A 975 -40.27 -14.22 -6.04
N LYS A 976 -39.05 -14.45 -5.53
CA LYS A 976 -38.06 -15.35 -6.13
C LYS A 976 -38.12 -16.76 -5.57
N SER A 977 -38.84 -16.98 -4.47
CA SER A 977 -38.98 -18.31 -3.88
C SER A 977 -39.71 -19.27 -4.83
N SER A 978 -39.27 -20.53 -4.81
CA SER A 978 -39.94 -21.63 -5.49
C SER A 978 -41.06 -22.23 -4.65
N HIS A 979 -41.10 -21.93 -3.36
CA HIS A 979 -42.14 -22.38 -2.45
C HIS A 979 -43.40 -21.52 -2.61
N ILE A 980 -44.54 -22.17 -2.89
CA ILE A 980 -45.86 -21.53 -2.87
C ILE A 980 -46.51 -21.95 -1.53
N PRO A 981 -46.93 -20.99 -0.69
CA PRO A 981 -47.61 -21.28 0.57
C PRO A 981 -48.89 -22.10 0.37
N ASP A 982 -49.36 -22.78 1.41
CA ASP A 982 -50.63 -23.50 1.33
C ASP A 982 -51.82 -22.52 1.19
N PRO A 983 -52.95 -22.90 0.56
CA PRO A 983 -54.15 -22.04 0.51
C PRO A 983 -54.69 -21.66 1.90
N LYS A 984 -54.54 -22.57 2.87
CA LYS A 984 -54.92 -22.36 4.27
C LYS A 984 -53.81 -22.88 5.20
N PRO A 985 -53.25 -22.04 6.10
CA PRO A 985 -52.22 -22.47 7.03
C PRO A 985 -52.82 -23.40 8.10
N THR A 986 -52.03 -24.37 8.54
CA THR A 986 -52.40 -25.23 9.69
C THR A 986 -51.74 -24.69 10.96
N PRO A 987 -52.51 -24.37 12.02
CA PRO A 987 -51.97 -23.98 13.32
C PRO A 987 -51.05 -25.04 13.93
N GLU A 988 -50.01 -24.59 14.64
CA GLU A 988 -49.20 -25.48 15.46
C GLU A 988 -49.94 -25.83 16.76
N LYS A 989 -49.90 -27.10 17.15
CA LYS A 989 -50.46 -27.51 18.43
C LYS A 989 -49.60 -26.94 19.57
N PRO A 990 -50.20 -26.47 20.67
CA PRO A 990 -49.42 -26.11 21.85
C PRO A 990 -48.56 -27.28 22.30
N ASP A 991 -47.33 -26.98 22.71
CA ASP A 991 -46.45 -27.96 23.35
C ASP A 991 -47.22 -28.57 24.54
N LYS A 992 -47.18 -29.91 24.70
CA LYS A 992 -47.81 -30.54 25.88
C LYS A 992 -47.19 -29.90 27.12
N PRO A 993 -47.99 -29.45 28.11
CA PRO A 993 -47.42 -28.92 29.33
C PRO A 993 -46.52 -29.98 29.95
N GLU A 994 -45.24 -29.66 30.12
CA GLU A 994 -44.39 -30.48 30.98
C GLU A 994 -45.07 -30.50 32.37
N PRO A 995 -45.26 -31.67 32.99
CA PRO A 995 -45.95 -31.74 34.26
C PRO A 995 -45.22 -30.81 35.26
N PRO A 996 -45.97 -30.06 36.07
CA PRO A 996 -45.36 -29.15 37.03
C PRO A 996 -44.37 -29.92 37.89
N ILE A 997 -43.13 -29.44 37.96
CA ILE A 997 -42.22 -29.83 39.03
C ILE A 997 -42.90 -29.33 40.30
N ILE A 998 -43.54 -30.23 41.03
CA ILE A 998 -44.13 -29.97 42.34
C ILE A 998 -42.95 -29.61 43.25
N ASP A 999 -42.73 -28.31 43.46
CA ASP A 999 -41.84 -27.81 44.49
C ASP A 999 -42.58 -27.94 45.83
N ASP A 1000 -42.57 -29.16 46.36
CA ASP A 1000 -43.15 -29.48 47.66
C ASP A 1000 -42.26 -28.88 48.76
N LYS A 1001 -42.45 -27.59 49.05
CA LYS A 1001 -41.93 -27.00 50.29
C LYS A 1001 -42.80 -27.42 51.47
N SER A 1002 -42.81 -28.71 51.78
CA SER A 1002 -43.06 -29.19 53.15
C SER A 1002 -42.51 -30.59 53.44
N ASN A 1003 -41.28 -30.90 53.05
CA ASN A 1003 -40.48 -31.80 53.88
C ASN A 1003 -38.98 -31.55 53.78
N LYS A 1004 -38.39 -31.28 54.94
CA LYS A 1004 -36.93 -31.27 55.15
C LYS A 1004 -36.38 -32.66 54.81
N GLY A 1005 -35.32 -32.68 54.00
CA GLY A 1005 -34.35 -33.77 53.99
C GLY A 1005 -34.20 -34.48 52.64
N PHE A 1006 -32.95 -34.57 52.18
CA PHE A 1006 -32.48 -35.60 51.23
C PHE A 1006 -32.67 -35.41 49.71
N GLY A 1007 -32.43 -34.21 49.17
CA GLY A 1007 -32.34 -34.00 47.71
C GLY A 1007 -30.96 -33.56 47.16
N GLY A 1008 -30.04 -33.09 48.03
CA GLY A 1008 -28.80 -32.43 47.62
C GLY A 1008 -27.57 -33.33 47.38
N PHE A 1009 -27.71 -34.65 47.31
CA PHE A 1009 -26.56 -35.57 47.32
C PHE A 1009 -26.12 -36.12 45.96
N TRP A 1010 -26.89 -35.93 44.88
CA TRP A 1010 -26.56 -36.52 43.58
C TRP A 1010 -25.45 -35.78 42.82
N TRP A 1011 -25.32 -34.46 42.96
CA TRP A 1011 -24.22 -33.71 42.33
C TRP A 1011 -22.86 -33.95 43.02
N LEU A 1012 -22.87 -34.27 44.33
CA LEU A 1012 -21.69 -34.72 45.08
C LEU A 1012 -21.23 -36.15 44.70
N LEU A 1013 -22.09 -36.98 44.12
CA LEU A 1013 -21.72 -38.28 43.55
C LEU A 1013 -21.26 -38.18 42.08
N ILE A 1014 -21.79 -37.21 41.31
CA ILE A 1014 -21.42 -37.01 39.91
C ILE A 1014 -20.04 -36.33 39.77
N LEU A 1015 -19.68 -35.40 40.66
CA LEU A 1015 -18.37 -34.73 40.64
C LEU A 1015 -17.17 -35.69 40.73
N PRO A 1016 -17.13 -36.70 41.63
CA PRO A 1016 -16.06 -37.69 41.63
C PRO A 1016 -16.12 -38.62 40.41
N ILE A 1017 -17.30 -38.93 39.83
CA ILE A 1017 -17.40 -39.77 38.62
C ILE A 1017 -16.88 -39.04 37.39
N VAL A 1018 -17.18 -37.74 37.24
CA VAL A 1018 -16.65 -36.90 36.15
C VAL A 1018 -15.15 -36.66 36.36
N ALA A 1019 -14.68 -36.45 37.59
CA ALA A 1019 -13.26 -36.32 37.88
C ALA A 1019 -12.50 -37.64 37.61
N ILE A 1020 -13.03 -38.80 38.00
CA ILE A 1020 -12.45 -40.12 37.72
C ILE A 1020 -12.46 -40.40 36.22
N GLY A 1021 -13.53 -40.06 35.50
CA GLY A 1021 -13.62 -40.17 34.05
C GLY A 1021 -12.60 -39.29 33.32
N THR A 1022 -12.39 -38.06 33.80
CA THR A 1022 -11.40 -37.13 33.25
C THR A 1022 -9.97 -37.62 33.53
N ILE A 1023 -9.69 -38.13 34.73
CA ILE A 1023 -8.41 -38.75 35.10
C ILE A 1023 -8.14 -40.01 34.26
N PHE A 1024 -9.14 -40.88 34.06
CA PHE A 1024 -9.02 -42.06 33.21
C PHE A 1024 -8.78 -41.70 31.74
N THR A 1025 -9.42 -40.65 31.24
CA THR A 1025 -9.24 -40.17 29.85
C THR A 1025 -7.84 -39.57 29.67
N ILE A 1026 -7.35 -38.77 30.63
CA ILE A 1026 -5.98 -38.23 30.63
C ILE A 1026 -4.94 -39.36 30.75
N MET A 1027 -5.18 -40.36 31.59
CA MET A 1027 -4.33 -41.55 31.70
C MET A 1027 -4.33 -42.38 30.41
N PHE A 1028 -5.48 -42.59 29.77
CA PHE A 1028 -5.61 -43.34 28.53
C PHE A 1028 -4.91 -42.62 27.36
N VAL A 1029 -5.03 -41.29 27.27
CA VAL A 1029 -4.33 -40.46 26.28
C VAL A 1029 -2.81 -40.45 26.53
N LYS A 1030 -2.35 -40.37 27.79
CA LYS A 1030 -0.92 -40.50 28.12
C LYS A 1030 -0.37 -41.91 27.82
N ARG A 1031 -1.16 -42.97 28.04
CA ARG A 1031 -0.77 -44.36 27.71
C ARG A 1031 -0.72 -44.58 26.20
N ARG A 1032 -1.61 -43.98 25.41
CA ARG A 1032 -1.57 -44.00 23.93
C ARG A 1032 -0.38 -43.22 23.37
N LYS A 1033 0.02 -42.08 23.97
CA LYS A 1033 1.24 -41.34 23.59
C LYS A 1033 2.53 -42.11 23.96
N LYS A 1034 2.55 -42.88 25.05
CA LYS A 1034 3.69 -43.78 25.39
C LYS A 1034 3.79 -44.99 24.46
N MET A 1035 2.67 -45.56 24.02
CA MET A 1035 2.65 -46.70 23.08
C MET A 1035 3.01 -46.31 21.64
N LYS A 1036 2.73 -45.07 21.21
CA LYS A 1036 3.22 -44.55 19.91
C LYS A 1036 4.74 -44.29 19.88
N LYS A 1037 5.38 -44.09 21.04
CA LYS A 1037 6.86 -43.97 21.16
C LYS A 1037 7.59 -45.32 21.20
N PHE A 1038 6.87 -46.45 21.25
CA PHE A 1038 7.42 -47.82 21.23
C PHE A 1038 7.20 -48.55 19.89
N LYS A 1039 6.63 -47.87 18.88
CA LYS A 1039 6.58 -48.32 17.47
C LYS A 1039 7.46 -47.49 16.53
N LEU A 1040 8.34 -46.65 17.09
CA LEU A 1040 9.42 -45.95 16.41
C LEU A 1040 10.68 -46.07 17.29
N LYS A 1041 11.17 -47.30 17.37
CA LYS A 1041 12.57 -47.65 17.61
C LYS A 1041 12.84 -48.94 16.86
#